data_AF-A0A9E2R7A0-F1
#
_entry.id   AF-A0A9E2R7A0-F1
#
_cell.length_a   1.000
_cell.length_b   1.000
_cell.length_c   1.000
_cell.angle_alpha   90.00
_cell.angle_beta   90.00
_cell.angle_gamma   90.00
#
_symmetry.space_group_name_H-M   'P 1'
#
loop_
_entity.id
_entity.type
_entity.pdbx_description
1 polymer ?
#
loop_
_entity_poly.entity_id
_entity_poly.type
_entity_poly.pdbx_seq_one_letter_code
_entity_poly.pdbx_strand_id
1 'polypeptide(L)'
;FKRTYPGAAAAYLAKAQLGWQFLTHAIARYGKAGAYQKITHYGDLFTHDDELAWAACELYLATGDSSYQQTLLSWFDPSSPATWRWGWWHMAGCYGNAIRSYAFAVKTGRLSANQLDSTFLAKCQAEIKAAADDALAWSQANAYGTSFPTETKAVLSAGWYFSSDQAFDLTVAYQLDPQPAYQDAVIRNLNYEGGCNPVNVTYVTGLGLKRQREIVDQYAQNARRVLPPSGIPLGNIQWGFANTLYFYGPELNELCFPQDDSSSEHAPFYDRWGDSYNVTTEFVGLNQARSLGSLAYWAAQTPPSTQPWSAVTASILVPTNTVPVGAPLTATLSLPGLDVTQARVVWEARDQQPAYGPTFTFAPTNNGPQWVEAEAQWPDGRRVFATAGFLADSPLMVWVDDALPAGAVPGADGGDSWNWVSNNPAPFSLSLASQSSLGAGLHEHYFSNASATLMVSTGNVLFAYVYLDPVNPPSEVMLQWHDGTWDHRAYWGANNIDYGTTGTTSRYDAGPLPAAGQWVRLDVPANAVGLEGSTLNGLAFSTYNGRATWDYAGQSNPTLTASASSAPAPVSNFMAQTSVVATPVTSQPVCVASVTATAAGVTIGWTSTPGALYRIACKHSLLDATWTDLSPAITATGNRASWTDPVTSAVTQRFYTVRVGN
;
A
#
# COMPACT_ATOMS: atom_id res chain seq x y z
N PHE A 1 -5.73 12.56 -30.74
CA PHE A 1 -7.12 12.97 -30.39
C PHE A 1 -7.99 13.29 -31.59
N LYS A 2 -7.69 14.31 -32.42
CA LYS A 2 -8.57 14.74 -33.53
C LYS A 2 -9.12 13.60 -34.42
N ARG A 3 -8.28 12.62 -34.79
CA ARG A 3 -8.69 11.46 -35.60
C ARG A 3 -9.67 10.50 -34.89
N THR A 4 -9.47 10.25 -33.59
CA THR A 4 -10.19 9.22 -32.83
C THR A 4 -11.35 9.79 -32.01
N TYR A 5 -11.18 11.01 -31.49
CA TYR A 5 -12.10 11.71 -30.59
C TYR A 5 -12.26 13.18 -31.03
N PRO A 6 -12.86 13.45 -32.20
CA PRO A 6 -12.90 14.79 -32.79
C PRO A 6 -13.66 15.81 -31.91
N GLY A 7 -14.76 15.41 -31.27
CA GLY A 7 -15.52 16.30 -30.38
C GLY A 7 -14.73 16.75 -29.14
N ALA A 8 -14.03 15.82 -28.49
CA ALA A 8 -13.16 16.15 -27.37
C ALA A 8 -11.99 17.07 -27.79
N ALA A 9 -11.38 16.79 -28.95
CA ALA A 9 -10.31 17.62 -29.49
C ALA A 9 -10.77 19.07 -29.75
N ALA A 10 -11.97 19.25 -30.32
CA ALA A 10 -12.55 20.58 -30.54
C ALA A 10 -12.82 21.31 -29.21
N ALA A 11 -13.36 20.61 -28.21
CA ALA A 11 -13.61 21.17 -26.88
C ALA A 11 -12.31 21.60 -26.18
N TYR A 12 -11.22 20.82 -26.30
CA TYR A 12 -9.92 21.19 -25.75
C TYR A 12 -9.32 22.40 -26.44
N LEU A 13 -9.42 22.49 -27.77
CA LEU A 13 -8.95 23.66 -28.52
C LEU A 13 -9.69 24.94 -28.10
N ALA A 14 -11.02 24.87 -27.99
CA ALA A 14 -11.82 26.02 -27.53
C ALA A 14 -11.39 26.50 -26.14
N LYS A 15 -11.13 25.57 -25.20
CA LYS A 15 -10.62 25.91 -23.87
C LYS A 15 -9.22 26.51 -23.91
N ALA A 16 -8.32 26.00 -24.75
CA ALA A 16 -6.98 26.55 -24.92
C ALA A 16 -7.03 27.99 -25.46
N GLN A 17 -7.91 28.27 -26.42
CA GLN A 17 -8.12 29.62 -26.96
C GLN A 17 -8.67 30.58 -25.89
N LEU A 18 -9.62 30.13 -25.04
CA LEU A 18 -10.09 30.93 -23.91
C LEU A 18 -8.97 31.22 -22.89
N GLY A 19 -8.13 30.23 -22.60
CA GLY A 19 -6.94 30.41 -21.75
C GLY A 19 -5.98 31.46 -22.31
N TRP A 20 -5.73 31.43 -23.63
CA TRP A 20 -4.92 32.43 -24.30
C TRP A 20 -5.53 33.83 -24.26
N GLN A 21 -6.83 33.96 -24.52
CA GLN A 21 -7.54 35.23 -24.40
C GLN A 21 -7.42 35.80 -22.99
N PHE A 22 -7.58 34.96 -21.97
CA PHE A 22 -7.35 35.34 -20.59
C PHE A 22 -5.94 35.86 -20.36
N LEU A 23 -4.91 35.11 -20.78
CA LEU A 23 -3.50 35.48 -20.61
C LEU A 23 -3.16 36.81 -21.30
N THR A 24 -3.56 36.97 -22.56
CA THR A 24 -3.29 38.18 -23.33
C THR A 24 -4.01 39.41 -22.80
N HIS A 25 -5.26 39.28 -22.33
CA HIS A 25 -5.95 40.36 -21.64
C HIS A 25 -5.29 40.74 -20.31
N ALA A 26 -4.85 39.76 -19.52
CA ALA A 26 -4.14 40.01 -18.27
C ALA A 26 -2.82 40.74 -18.51
N ILE A 27 -2.03 40.29 -19.48
CA ILE A 27 -0.76 40.91 -19.87
C ILE A 27 -0.98 42.35 -20.37
N ALA A 28 -2.01 42.58 -21.20
CA ALA A 28 -2.31 43.92 -21.69
C ALA A 28 -2.70 44.89 -20.57
N ARG A 29 -3.33 44.39 -19.49
CA ARG A 29 -3.80 45.21 -18.37
C ARG A 29 -2.75 45.41 -17.29
N TYR A 30 -1.98 44.38 -16.95
CA TYR A 30 -1.12 44.36 -15.77
C TYR A 30 0.37 44.27 -16.11
N GLY A 31 0.71 44.18 -17.40
CA GLY A 31 2.05 43.80 -17.83
C GLY A 31 2.27 42.30 -17.68
N LYS A 32 3.44 41.85 -18.14
CA LYS A 32 3.84 40.43 -18.16
C LYS A 32 4.21 39.91 -16.76
N ALA A 33 5.04 40.67 -16.04
CA ALA A 33 5.40 40.37 -14.65
C ALA A 33 4.22 40.64 -13.71
N GLY A 34 3.82 39.65 -12.91
CA GLY A 34 2.70 39.77 -11.97
C GLY A 34 1.31 39.66 -12.61
N ALA A 35 1.22 39.35 -13.90
CA ALA A 35 -0.05 39.12 -14.62
C ALA A 35 -0.90 37.99 -13.99
N TYR A 36 -0.24 37.06 -13.30
CA TYR A 36 -0.87 35.97 -12.58
C TYR A 36 -0.11 35.67 -11.29
N GLN A 37 -0.84 35.24 -10.28
CA GLN A 37 -0.30 34.76 -9.02
C GLN A 37 -0.50 33.24 -8.95
N LYS A 38 0.57 32.52 -8.61
CA LYS A 38 0.48 31.07 -8.44
C LYS A 38 -0.37 30.73 -7.23
N ILE A 39 -1.29 29.80 -7.43
CA ILE A 39 -2.08 29.15 -6.36
C ILE A 39 -1.50 27.78 -5.98
N THR A 40 -0.40 27.36 -6.61
CA THR A 40 0.27 26.07 -6.40
C THR A 40 1.63 26.25 -5.74
N HIS A 41 2.14 25.20 -5.11
CA HIS A 41 3.48 25.17 -4.51
C HIS A 41 4.63 24.99 -5.54
N TYR A 42 4.33 24.75 -6.82
CA TYR A 42 5.34 24.54 -7.86
C TYR A 42 6.01 25.85 -8.31
N GLY A 43 7.36 25.84 -8.31
CA GLY A 43 8.19 26.94 -8.80
C GLY A 43 8.06 27.20 -10.31
N ASP A 44 8.70 28.25 -10.81
CA ASP A 44 8.90 28.53 -12.24
C ASP A 44 10.40 28.64 -12.51
N LEU A 45 10.82 28.25 -13.71
CA LEU A 45 12.22 28.30 -14.11
C LEU A 45 12.54 29.61 -14.86
N PHE A 46 11.59 30.09 -15.67
CA PHE A 46 11.75 31.31 -16.47
C PHE A 46 10.56 32.27 -16.27
N THR A 47 10.00 32.27 -15.06
CA THR A 47 8.82 33.05 -14.67
C THR A 47 7.55 32.72 -15.47
N HIS A 48 7.34 33.40 -16.58
CA HIS A 48 6.18 33.23 -17.46
C HIS A 48 6.54 33.10 -18.94
N ASP A 49 7.78 33.40 -19.31
CA ASP A 49 8.12 33.54 -20.72
C ASP A 49 8.14 32.18 -21.44
N ASP A 50 8.56 31.11 -20.77
CA ASP A 50 8.59 29.77 -21.36
C ASP A 50 7.20 29.15 -21.50
N GLU A 51 6.32 29.29 -20.50
CA GLU A 51 4.93 28.84 -20.64
C GLU A 51 4.19 29.60 -21.75
N LEU A 52 4.41 30.92 -21.86
CA LEU A 52 3.80 31.74 -22.91
C LEU A 52 4.30 31.35 -24.30
N ALA A 53 5.61 31.10 -24.45
CA ALA A 53 6.18 30.59 -25.69
C ALA A 53 5.58 29.24 -26.08
N TRP A 54 5.44 28.31 -25.12
CA TRP A 54 4.83 27.02 -25.40
C TRP A 54 3.35 27.13 -25.78
N ALA A 55 2.58 27.96 -25.07
CA ALA A 55 1.18 28.20 -25.41
C ALA A 55 1.00 28.79 -26.82
N ALA A 56 1.82 29.79 -27.18
CA ALA A 56 1.80 30.39 -28.51
C ALA A 56 2.14 29.35 -29.60
N CYS A 57 3.15 28.52 -29.34
CA CYS A 57 3.55 27.44 -30.23
C CYS A 57 2.41 26.43 -30.44
N GLU A 58 1.84 25.85 -29.38
CA GLU A 58 0.79 24.83 -29.53
C GLU A 58 -0.49 25.38 -30.17
N LEU A 59 -0.87 26.63 -29.87
CA LEU A 59 -2.01 27.28 -30.53
C LEU A 59 -1.75 27.51 -32.02
N TYR A 60 -0.53 27.93 -32.38
CA TYR A 60 -0.15 28.03 -33.77
C TYR A 60 -0.26 26.67 -34.46
N LEU A 61 0.37 25.64 -33.91
CA LEU A 61 0.36 24.29 -34.50
C LEU A 61 -1.03 23.65 -34.56
N ALA A 62 -1.94 24.02 -33.65
CA ALA A 62 -3.30 23.49 -33.63
C ALA A 62 -4.25 24.20 -34.61
N THR A 63 -3.99 25.46 -34.95
CA THR A 63 -4.92 26.32 -35.70
C THR A 63 -4.41 26.75 -37.07
N GLY A 64 -3.09 26.89 -37.24
CA GLY A 64 -2.47 27.52 -38.41
C GLY A 64 -2.63 29.05 -38.45
N ASP A 65 -3.12 29.68 -37.38
CA ASP A 65 -3.27 31.14 -37.30
C ASP A 65 -1.91 31.81 -37.07
N SER A 66 -1.46 32.58 -38.07
CA SER A 66 -0.13 33.21 -38.08
C SER A 66 0.06 34.26 -37.00
N SER A 67 -1.00 34.78 -36.37
CA SER A 67 -0.87 35.71 -35.25
C SER A 67 -0.20 35.07 -34.03
N TYR A 68 -0.47 33.79 -33.77
CA TYR A 68 0.21 33.03 -32.72
C TYR A 68 1.68 32.82 -33.04
N GLN A 69 2.02 32.53 -34.30
CA GLN A 69 3.40 32.37 -34.74
C GLN A 69 4.19 33.68 -34.61
N GLN A 70 3.62 34.81 -35.06
CA GLN A 70 4.25 36.12 -34.92
C GLN A 70 4.53 36.45 -33.45
N THR A 71 3.57 36.13 -32.57
CA THR A 71 3.73 36.31 -31.13
C THR A 71 4.85 35.42 -30.59
N LEU A 72 4.88 34.14 -30.94
CA LEU A 72 5.96 33.21 -30.58
C LEU A 72 7.33 33.74 -30.98
N LEU A 73 7.50 34.14 -32.24
CA LEU A 73 8.76 34.66 -32.78
C LEU A 73 9.21 35.96 -32.08
N SER A 74 8.26 36.76 -31.57
CA SER A 74 8.57 37.98 -30.84
C SER A 74 9.00 37.76 -29.39
N TRP A 75 8.64 36.62 -28.79
CA TRP A 75 8.89 36.32 -27.37
C TRP A 75 10.05 35.35 -27.16
N PHE A 76 10.37 34.54 -28.16
CA PHE A 76 11.24 33.40 -27.97
C PHE A 76 12.23 33.25 -29.11
N ASP A 77 13.51 33.15 -28.78
CA ASP A 77 14.57 32.72 -29.67
C ASP A 77 15.16 31.40 -29.14
N PRO A 78 14.98 30.26 -29.83
CA PRO A 78 15.49 28.96 -29.38
C PRO A 78 17.00 28.96 -29.13
N SER A 79 17.77 29.71 -29.93
CA SER A 79 19.23 29.76 -29.82
C SER A 79 19.75 30.72 -28.75
N SER A 80 18.88 31.36 -27.97
CA SER A 80 19.28 32.31 -26.95
C SER A 80 19.73 31.58 -25.67
N PRO A 81 20.95 31.82 -25.16
CA PRO A 81 21.40 31.24 -23.89
C PRO A 81 20.53 31.63 -22.68
N ALA A 82 19.73 32.68 -22.79
CA ALA A 82 18.75 33.06 -21.75
C ALA A 82 17.63 32.02 -21.56
N THR A 83 17.49 31.09 -22.50
CA THR A 83 16.49 30.01 -22.47
C THR A 83 17.05 28.72 -21.84
N TRP A 84 18.35 28.70 -21.53
CA TRP A 84 19.02 27.55 -20.94
C TRP A 84 19.01 27.64 -19.42
N ARG A 85 18.65 26.55 -18.75
CA ARG A 85 18.66 26.52 -17.29
C ARG A 85 20.11 26.47 -16.80
N TRP A 86 20.44 27.38 -15.86
CA TRP A 86 21.78 27.53 -15.29
C TRP A 86 22.90 27.79 -16.33
N GLY A 87 22.54 28.19 -17.55
CA GLY A 87 23.49 28.51 -18.62
C GLY A 87 24.12 27.33 -19.35
N TRP A 88 23.78 26.08 -19.00
CA TRP A 88 24.31 24.88 -19.66
C TRP A 88 23.22 23.87 -20.06
N TRP A 89 22.06 23.90 -19.41
CA TRP A 89 21.01 22.91 -19.66
C TRP A 89 20.05 23.39 -20.75
N HIS A 90 20.30 22.94 -21.98
CA HIS A 90 19.42 23.13 -23.14
C HIS A 90 18.05 22.47 -22.94
N MET A 91 17.04 22.92 -23.69
CA MET A 91 15.73 22.26 -23.77
C MET A 91 14.97 22.12 -22.43
N ALA A 92 15.28 23.00 -21.46
CA ALA A 92 14.65 23.04 -20.15
C ALA A 92 13.24 23.64 -20.18
N GLY A 93 12.40 23.25 -19.22
CA GLY A 93 11.07 23.82 -19.00
C GLY A 93 10.16 23.77 -20.23
N CYS A 94 9.32 24.80 -20.36
CA CYS A 94 8.36 24.91 -21.45
C CYS A 94 9.01 25.33 -22.78
N TYR A 95 10.19 25.96 -22.76
CA TYR A 95 10.95 26.26 -23.99
C TYR A 95 11.30 24.98 -24.74
N GLY A 96 11.80 23.96 -24.05
CA GLY A 96 12.07 22.66 -24.66
C GLY A 96 10.80 22.03 -25.26
N ASN A 97 9.64 22.21 -24.64
CA ASN A 97 8.37 21.70 -25.19
C ASN A 97 8.01 22.41 -26.49
N ALA A 98 8.11 23.74 -26.53
CA ALA A 98 7.87 24.56 -27.72
C ALA A 98 8.81 24.16 -28.88
N ILE A 99 10.10 24.01 -28.59
CA ILE A 99 11.12 23.61 -29.57
C ILE A 99 10.78 22.24 -30.18
N ARG A 100 10.49 21.22 -29.36
CA ARG A 100 10.15 19.87 -29.84
C ARG A 100 8.88 19.90 -30.69
N SER A 101 7.83 20.58 -30.22
CA SER A 101 6.56 20.66 -30.94
C SER A 101 6.71 21.35 -32.30
N TYR A 102 7.43 22.46 -32.36
CA TYR A 102 7.66 23.20 -33.61
C TYR A 102 8.51 22.38 -34.60
N ALA A 103 9.61 21.78 -34.13
CA ALA A 103 10.50 20.95 -34.96
C ALA A 103 9.79 19.74 -35.59
N PHE A 104 8.80 19.17 -34.88
CA PHE A 104 8.06 18.00 -35.33
C PHE A 104 6.71 18.31 -35.97
N ALA A 105 6.37 19.59 -36.18
CA ALA A 105 5.07 20.00 -36.71
C ALA A 105 4.72 19.35 -38.06
N VAL A 106 5.70 19.27 -38.98
CA VAL A 106 5.53 18.61 -40.29
C VAL A 106 5.42 17.09 -40.13
N LYS A 107 6.34 16.47 -39.38
CA LYS A 107 6.39 15.01 -39.19
C LYS A 107 5.13 14.48 -38.51
N THR A 108 4.50 15.27 -37.65
CA THR A 108 3.25 14.94 -36.96
C THR A 108 1.99 15.35 -37.73
N GLY A 109 2.14 15.97 -38.91
CA GLY A 109 1.03 16.40 -39.76
C GLY A 109 0.18 17.53 -39.17
N ARG A 110 0.75 18.32 -38.24
CA ARG A 110 0.05 19.48 -37.64
C ARG A 110 0.03 20.66 -38.61
N LEU A 111 1.14 20.91 -39.31
CA LEU A 111 1.29 21.95 -40.34
C LEU A 111 2.19 21.47 -41.47
N SER A 112 2.13 22.12 -42.64
CA SER A 112 3.07 21.89 -43.74
C SER A 112 4.31 22.79 -43.65
N ALA A 113 5.40 22.40 -44.32
CA ALA A 113 6.69 23.10 -44.24
C ALA A 113 6.62 24.58 -44.66
N ASN A 114 5.78 24.92 -45.64
CA ASN A 114 5.56 26.31 -46.10
C ASN A 114 4.80 27.20 -45.11
N GLN A 115 4.19 26.62 -44.07
CA GLN A 115 3.56 27.39 -43.00
C GLN A 115 4.59 27.73 -41.91
N LEU A 116 5.69 27.00 -41.80
CA LEU A 116 6.68 27.24 -40.76
C LEU A 116 7.68 28.32 -41.18
N ASP A 117 8.07 29.17 -40.24
CA ASP A 117 9.27 30.00 -40.36
C ASP A 117 10.50 29.07 -40.39
N SER A 118 11.24 29.12 -41.50
CA SER A 118 12.36 28.21 -41.76
C SER A 118 13.56 28.48 -40.85
N THR A 119 13.79 29.73 -40.45
CA THR A 119 14.91 30.11 -39.58
C THR A 119 14.65 29.62 -38.17
N PHE A 120 13.43 29.84 -37.66
CA PHE A 120 13.01 29.34 -36.36
C PHE A 120 13.00 27.81 -36.32
N LEU A 121 12.53 27.16 -37.40
CA LEU A 121 12.58 25.70 -37.52
C LEU A 121 14.02 25.16 -37.41
N ALA A 122 14.95 25.77 -38.15
CA ALA A 122 16.36 25.37 -38.13
C ALA A 122 16.98 25.54 -36.74
N LYS A 123 16.67 26.65 -36.05
CA LYS A 123 17.09 26.86 -34.66
C LYS A 123 16.53 25.79 -33.72
N CYS A 124 15.24 25.47 -33.83
CA CYS A 124 14.63 24.40 -33.03
C CYS A 124 15.31 23.04 -33.24
N GLN A 125 15.62 22.68 -34.49
CA GLN A 125 16.31 21.43 -34.80
C GLN A 125 17.74 21.41 -34.28
N ALA A 126 18.45 22.54 -34.34
CA ALA A 126 19.79 22.68 -33.79
C ALA A 126 19.82 22.51 -32.27
N GLU A 127 18.88 23.12 -31.53
CA GLU A 127 18.80 22.99 -30.07
C GLU A 127 18.46 21.56 -29.62
N ILE A 128 17.60 20.84 -30.36
CA ILE A 128 17.35 19.41 -30.11
C ILE A 128 18.64 18.60 -30.25
N LYS A 129 19.41 18.88 -31.30
CA LYS A 129 20.69 18.20 -31.53
C LYS A 129 21.70 18.53 -30.43
N ALA A 130 21.82 19.80 -30.02
CA ALA A 130 22.72 20.24 -28.96
C ALA A 130 22.42 19.52 -27.63
N ALA A 131 21.15 19.47 -27.21
CA ALA A 131 20.75 18.77 -25.99
C ALA A 131 21.06 17.25 -26.04
N ALA A 132 20.91 16.63 -27.21
CA ALA A 132 21.28 15.23 -27.39
C ALA A 132 22.80 15.01 -27.37
N ASP A 133 23.58 15.93 -27.96
CA ASP A 133 25.04 15.86 -27.93
C ASP A 133 25.58 16.04 -26.50
N ASP A 134 24.96 16.90 -25.68
CA ASP A 134 25.29 17.03 -24.25
C ASP A 134 25.04 15.70 -23.51
N ALA A 135 23.84 15.12 -23.67
CA ALA A 135 23.48 13.86 -23.03
C ALA A 135 24.37 12.69 -23.50
N LEU A 136 24.78 12.69 -24.77
CA LEU A 136 25.72 11.73 -25.33
C LEU A 136 27.10 11.89 -24.69
N ALA A 137 27.61 13.12 -24.60
CA ALA A 137 28.90 13.41 -23.98
C ALA A 137 28.92 12.98 -22.51
N TRP A 138 27.86 13.26 -21.75
CA TRP A 138 27.74 12.81 -20.37
C TRP A 138 27.71 11.28 -20.24
N SER A 139 27.01 10.58 -21.14
CA SER A 139 26.99 9.11 -21.18
C SER A 139 28.38 8.54 -21.49
N GLN A 140 29.09 9.09 -22.47
CA GLN A 140 30.43 8.65 -22.85
C GLN A 140 31.48 8.91 -21.77
N ALA A 141 31.28 9.97 -20.97
CA ALA A 141 32.12 10.30 -19.82
C ALA A 141 31.74 9.52 -18.54
N ASN A 142 30.82 8.56 -18.61
CA ASN A 142 30.37 7.76 -17.47
C ASN A 142 30.67 6.27 -17.67
N ALA A 143 31.31 5.64 -16.69
CA ALA A 143 31.67 4.21 -16.74
C ALA A 143 30.45 3.27 -16.84
N TYR A 144 29.31 3.66 -16.29
CA TYR A 144 28.03 2.95 -16.40
C TYR A 144 27.13 3.49 -17.51
N GLY A 145 27.58 4.54 -18.21
CA GLY A 145 26.90 5.09 -19.38
C GLY A 145 25.60 5.85 -19.11
N THR A 146 25.25 6.12 -17.86
CA THR A 146 24.17 7.06 -17.54
C THR A 146 24.58 8.50 -17.87
N SER A 147 23.67 9.28 -18.45
CA SER A 147 23.87 10.66 -18.91
C SER A 147 23.88 11.69 -17.76
N PHE A 148 24.43 11.33 -16.60
CA PHE A 148 24.45 12.22 -15.45
C PHE A 148 25.36 13.44 -15.75
N PRO A 149 24.86 14.69 -15.64
CA PRO A 149 25.60 15.86 -16.12
C PRO A 149 26.91 16.13 -15.37
N THR A 150 27.95 16.53 -16.09
CA THR A 150 29.27 16.86 -15.51
C THR A 150 29.19 18.09 -14.60
N GLU A 151 28.38 19.07 -14.98
CA GLU A 151 28.13 20.32 -14.25
C GLU A 151 27.49 20.03 -12.89
N THR A 152 26.61 19.02 -12.85
CA THR A 152 25.94 18.57 -11.63
C THR A 152 26.89 17.77 -10.73
N LYS A 153 27.76 16.92 -11.31
CA LYS A 153 28.86 16.26 -10.59
C LYS A 153 29.83 17.26 -9.95
N ALA A 154 30.14 18.36 -10.65
CA ALA A 154 31.11 19.35 -10.19
C ALA A 154 30.71 20.04 -8.87
N VAL A 155 29.40 20.12 -8.58
CA VAL A 155 28.85 20.68 -7.34
C VAL A 155 28.32 19.60 -6.39
N LEU A 156 28.59 18.33 -6.68
CA LEU A 156 28.16 17.15 -5.91
C LEU A 156 26.64 17.11 -5.67
N SER A 157 25.83 17.69 -6.57
CA SER A 157 24.37 17.76 -6.40
C SER A 157 23.67 16.55 -7.00
N ALA A 158 22.89 15.80 -6.24
CA ALA A 158 22.09 14.70 -6.79
C ALA A 158 20.71 14.60 -6.14
N GLY A 159 19.74 14.24 -6.98
CA GLY A 159 18.34 14.07 -6.60
C GLY A 159 17.45 14.31 -7.80
N TRP A 160 16.30 13.65 -7.84
CA TRP A 160 15.33 13.71 -8.94
C TRP A 160 15.95 13.45 -10.32
N TYR A 161 17.00 12.61 -10.36
CA TYR A 161 17.68 12.22 -11.58
C TYR A 161 17.21 10.84 -12.03
N PHE A 162 16.75 10.74 -13.28
CA PHE A 162 16.30 9.51 -13.92
C PHE A 162 16.98 9.37 -15.27
N SER A 163 17.72 8.29 -15.48
CA SER A 163 18.55 8.08 -16.67
C SER A 163 17.70 8.05 -17.94
N SER A 164 16.55 7.39 -17.91
CA SER A 164 15.63 7.31 -19.04
C SER A 164 15.00 8.65 -19.39
N ASP A 165 14.71 9.49 -18.38
CA ASP A 165 14.25 10.87 -18.59
C ASP A 165 15.34 11.73 -19.20
N GLN A 166 16.55 11.68 -18.64
CA GLN A 166 17.70 12.44 -19.15
C GLN A 166 18.05 12.06 -20.59
N ALA A 167 17.88 10.78 -20.96
CA ALA A 167 18.11 10.26 -22.30
C ALA A 167 16.96 10.54 -23.29
N PHE A 168 15.89 11.23 -22.87
CA PHE A 168 14.74 11.51 -23.74
C PHE A 168 15.14 12.24 -25.03
N ASP A 169 15.96 13.30 -24.91
CA ASP A 169 16.33 14.13 -26.06
C ASP A 169 17.28 13.42 -27.05
N LEU A 170 18.03 12.40 -26.62
CA LEU A 170 18.75 11.51 -27.56
C LEU A 170 17.78 10.82 -28.52
N THR A 171 16.62 10.38 -28.01
CA THR A 171 15.58 9.71 -28.80
C THR A 171 14.83 10.69 -29.70
N VAL A 172 14.64 11.93 -29.24
CA VAL A 172 14.06 13.01 -30.04
C VAL A 172 15.02 13.38 -31.18
N ALA A 173 16.30 13.60 -30.90
CA ALA A 173 17.30 13.93 -31.91
C ALA A 173 17.49 12.81 -32.93
N TYR A 174 17.51 11.54 -32.50
CA TYR A 174 17.60 10.39 -33.40
C TYR A 174 16.53 10.39 -34.50
N GLN A 175 15.34 10.93 -34.21
CA GLN A 175 14.26 11.02 -35.20
C GLN A 175 14.45 12.11 -36.27
N LEU A 176 15.38 13.05 -36.05
CA LEU A 176 15.76 14.13 -36.96
C LEU A 176 17.12 13.85 -37.62
N ASP A 177 18.07 13.36 -36.85
CA ASP A 177 19.44 13.00 -37.24
C ASP A 177 19.80 11.62 -36.66
N PRO A 178 19.46 10.51 -37.35
CA PRO A 178 19.68 9.17 -36.83
C PRO A 178 21.17 8.84 -36.72
N GLN A 179 21.66 8.66 -35.48
CA GLN A 179 23.04 8.27 -35.21
C GLN A 179 23.10 7.02 -34.30
N PRO A 180 23.93 6.01 -34.62
CA PRO A 180 24.10 4.84 -33.75
C PRO A 180 24.55 5.19 -32.32
N ALA A 181 25.32 6.27 -32.16
CA ALA A 181 25.79 6.75 -30.86
C ALA A 181 24.64 7.19 -29.94
N TYR A 182 23.59 7.81 -30.48
CA TYR A 182 22.40 8.18 -29.68
C TYR A 182 21.67 6.94 -29.18
N GLN A 183 21.51 5.93 -30.05
CA GLN A 183 20.90 4.66 -29.65
C GLN A 183 21.71 3.95 -28.56
N ASP A 184 23.03 3.87 -28.70
CA ASP A 184 23.91 3.28 -27.68
C ASP A 184 23.79 4.01 -26.34
N ALA A 185 23.82 5.34 -26.34
CA ALA A 185 23.67 6.14 -25.12
C ALA A 185 22.29 5.95 -24.44
N VAL A 186 21.20 5.85 -25.21
CA VAL A 186 19.88 5.53 -24.64
C VAL A 186 19.90 4.15 -23.98
N ILE A 187 20.42 3.12 -24.66
CA ILE A 187 20.47 1.76 -24.11
C ILE A 187 21.32 1.70 -22.83
N ARG A 188 22.43 2.45 -22.76
CA ARG A 188 23.25 2.54 -21.55
C ARG A 188 22.51 3.18 -20.38
N ASN A 189 21.75 4.25 -20.62
CA ASN A 189 20.87 4.85 -19.61
C ASN A 189 19.79 3.86 -19.13
N LEU A 190 19.20 3.09 -20.06
CA LEU A 190 18.24 2.02 -19.72
C LEU A 190 18.89 0.92 -18.89
N ASN A 191 20.11 0.51 -19.23
CA ASN A 191 20.86 -0.49 -18.48
C ASN A 191 21.16 -0.01 -17.06
N TYR A 192 21.49 1.27 -16.88
CA TYR A 192 21.69 1.85 -15.55
C TYR A 192 20.42 1.74 -14.68
N GLU A 193 19.25 2.09 -15.24
CA GLU A 193 17.94 1.86 -14.59
C GLU A 193 17.59 0.37 -14.42
N GLY A 194 18.08 -0.48 -15.31
CA GLY A 194 17.85 -1.91 -15.31
C GLY A 194 18.73 -2.72 -14.36
N GLY A 195 19.68 -2.10 -13.65
CA GLY A 195 20.57 -2.78 -12.69
C GLY A 195 22.05 -2.71 -12.97
N CYS A 196 22.49 -2.15 -14.10
CA CYS A 196 23.90 -1.94 -14.42
C CYS A 196 24.43 -0.66 -13.75
N ASN A 197 24.42 -0.66 -12.42
CA ASN A 197 24.87 0.44 -11.57
C ASN A 197 25.67 -0.14 -10.37
N PRO A 198 26.44 0.68 -9.63
CA PRO A 198 27.33 0.19 -8.56
C PRO A 198 26.62 -0.56 -7.44
N VAL A 199 25.38 -0.19 -7.12
CA VAL A 199 24.60 -0.82 -6.04
C VAL A 199 23.83 -2.07 -6.51
N ASN A 200 23.87 -2.37 -7.81
CA ASN A 200 23.22 -3.52 -8.45
C ASN A 200 21.74 -3.61 -8.06
N VAL A 201 21.00 -2.51 -8.25
CA VAL A 201 19.55 -2.42 -8.02
C VAL A 201 18.84 -1.96 -9.28
N THR A 202 17.61 -2.39 -9.53
CA THR A 202 16.81 -1.72 -10.54
C THR A 202 16.36 -0.37 -10.00
N TYR A 203 16.04 0.58 -10.87
CA TYR A 203 15.38 1.82 -10.48
C TYR A 203 13.97 1.91 -11.07
N VAL A 204 13.38 0.75 -11.39
CA VAL A 204 11.98 0.63 -11.81
C VAL A 204 11.34 -0.46 -10.97
N THR A 205 10.32 -0.11 -10.19
CA THR A 205 9.65 -1.06 -9.31
C THR A 205 9.11 -2.26 -10.09
N GLY A 206 9.20 -3.44 -9.50
CA GLY A 206 8.79 -4.70 -10.13
C GLY A 206 9.73 -5.21 -11.23
N LEU A 207 10.84 -4.52 -11.54
CA LEU A 207 11.89 -5.02 -12.42
C LEU A 207 13.03 -5.66 -11.59
N GLY A 208 13.70 -6.67 -12.14
CA GLY A 208 14.90 -7.24 -11.49
C GLY A 208 14.59 -8.23 -10.36
N LEU A 209 15.67 -8.73 -9.73
CA LEU A 209 15.60 -9.67 -8.60
C LEU A 209 15.74 -8.94 -7.25
N LYS A 210 16.47 -7.82 -7.22
CA LYS A 210 16.47 -6.89 -6.10
C LYS A 210 15.33 -5.88 -6.30
N ARG A 211 14.11 -6.29 -5.92
CA ARG A 211 12.93 -5.42 -5.98
C ARG A 211 12.93 -4.47 -4.78
N GLN A 212 12.57 -3.23 -5.05
CA GLN A 212 12.41 -2.18 -4.04
C GLN A 212 11.17 -2.48 -3.21
N ARG A 213 11.22 -2.07 -1.95
CA ARG A 213 10.14 -2.21 -0.99
C ARG A 213 9.66 -0.84 -0.53
N GLU A 214 10.61 0.04 -0.24
CA GLU A 214 10.35 1.32 0.39
C GLU A 214 10.57 2.44 -0.61
N ILE A 215 9.46 2.85 -1.24
CA ILE A 215 9.43 3.99 -2.16
C ILE A 215 8.65 5.15 -1.55
N VAL A 216 8.91 6.35 -2.09
CA VAL A 216 8.10 7.53 -1.80
C VAL A 216 6.79 7.45 -2.58
N ASP A 217 5.82 6.75 -1.99
CA ASP A 217 4.46 6.63 -2.51
C ASP A 217 3.49 6.34 -1.36
N GLN A 218 2.55 7.25 -1.12
CA GLN A 218 1.57 7.10 -0.04
C GLN A 218 0.64 5.90 -0.23
N TYR A 219 0.35 5.50 -1.46
CA TYR A 219 -0.45 4.31 -1.73
C TYR A 219 0.32 3.03 -1.41
N ALA A 220 1.60 2.95 -1.76
CA ALA A 220 2.47 1.82 -1.43
C ALA A 220 2.63 1.68 0.09
N GLN A 221 2.91 2.79 0.79
CA GLN A 221 3.07 2.83 2.25
C GLN A 221 1.80 2.42 3.02
N ASN A 222 0.62 2.58 2.41
CA ASN A 222 -0.66 2.18 3.01
C ASN A 222 -1.25 0.92 2.35
N ALA A 223 -0.49 0.21 1.52
CA ALA A 223 -0.94 -1.02 0.88
C ALA A 223 -0.82 -2.22 1.81
N ARG A 224 -1.67 -3.24 1.59
CA ARG A 224 -1.50 -4.57 2.22
C ARG A 224 -0.26 -5.34 1.72
N ARG A 225 0.40 -4.83 0.67
CA ARG A 225 1.49 -5.48 -0.04
C ARG A 225 2.81 -5.07 0.57
N VAL A 226 3.81 -5.93 0.47
CA VAL A 226 5.19 -5.60 0.84
C VAL A 226 5.90 -4.95 -0.35
N LEU A 227 5.55 -5.34 -1.58
CA LEU A 227 6.12 -4.75 -2.78
C LEU A 227 5.27 -3.57 -3.28
N PRO A 228 5.90 -2.48 -3.74
CA PRO A 228 5.20 -1.35 -4.35
C PRO A 228 4.63 -1.73 -5.73
N PRO A 229 3.69 -0.91 -6.27
CA PRO A 229 3.19 -1.11 -7.62
C PRO A 229 4.33 -1.17 -8.64
N SER A 230 4.24 -2.08 -9.61
CA SER A 230 5.24 -2.23 -10.66
C SER A 230 5.23 -1.08 -11.67
N GLY A 231 6.40 -0.75 -12.23
CA GLY A 231 6.55 0.20 -13.34
C GLY A 231 6.73 1.66 -12.91
N ILE A 232 7.03 1.91 -11.63
CA ILE A 232 7.35 3.24 -11.10
C ILE A 232 8.86 3.45 -11.21
N PRO A 233 9.34 4.40 -12.03
CA PRO A 233 10.76 4.77 -12.05
C PRO A 233 11.13 5.54 -10.79
N LEU A 234 12.30 5.26 -10.22
CA LEU A 234 12.83 5.88 -9.00
C LEU A 234 14.07 6.70 -9.33
N GLY A 235 14.33 7.76 -8.56
CA GLY A 235 15.55 8.55 -8.74
C GLY A 235 16.78 7.66 -8.59
N ASN A 236 17.64 7.67 -9.61
CA ASN A 236 18.75 6.74 -9.72
C ASN A 236 19.98 7.16 -8.90
N ILE A 237 20.09 8.45 -8.59
CA ILE A 237 21.21 9.05 -7.86
C ILE A 237 20.62 10.09 -6.89
N GLN A 238 21.08 10.06 -5.64
CA GLN A 238 20.65 10.96 -4.58
C GLN A 238 21.86 11.60 -3.90
N TRP A 239 21.66 12.77 -3.28
CA TRP A 239 22.68 13.44 -2.48
C TRP A 239 23.07 12.59 -1.26
N GLY A 240 22.07 12.00 -0.60
CA GLY A 240 22.17 11.27 0.66
C GLY A 240 20.82 11.27 1.40
N PHE A 241 20.83 10.93 2.69
CA PHE A 241 19.64 10.88 3.55
C PHE A 241 19.44 12.11 4.46
N ALA A 242 20.49 12.94 4.64
CA ALA A 242 20.52 14.04 5.61
C ALA A 242 19.46 15.13 5.44
N ASN A 243 18.99 15.39 4.20
CA ASN A 243 18.21 16.59 3.87
C ASN A 243 16.75 16.34 3.47
N THR A 244 16.35 15.07 3.34
CA THR A 244 15.05 14.69 2.77
C THR A 244 14.04 14.21 3.81
N LEU A 245 14.50 14.02 5.05
CA LEU A 245 13.72 13.43 6.12
C LEU A 245 13.74 14.29 7.38
N TYR A 246 13.34 15.56 7.25
CA TYR A 246 13.24 16.53 8.35
C TYR A 246 12.52 15.99 9.59
N PHE A 247 11.60 15.03 9.41
CA PHE A 247 10.83 14.40 10.49
C PHE A 247 11.46 13.16 11.12
N TYR A 248 12.45 12.53 10.48
CA TYR A 248 13.12 11.33 10.99
C TYR A 248 14.48 11.61 11.63
N GLY A 249 14.94 12.87 11.61
CA GLY A 249 16.22 13.29 12.17
C GLY A 249 17.45 12.81 11.37
N PRO A 250 18.68 13.03 11.89
CA PRO A 250 19.93 12.63 11.24
C PRO A 250 20.20 11.11 11.25
N GLU A 251 19.36 10.30 11.90
CA GLU A 251 19.62 8.89 12.22
C GLU A 251 19.94 8.04 10.98
N LEU A 252 19.21 8.21 9.88
CA LEU A 252 19.51 7.48 8.64
C LEU A 252 20.82 7.94 7.99
N ASN A 253 21.19 9.20 8.14
CA ASN A 253 22.48 9.71 7.66
C ASN A 253 23.64 9.16 8.50
N GLU A 254 23.44 8.98 9.81
CA GLU A 254 24.43 8.39 10.72
C GLU A 254 24.69 6.91 10.45
N LEU A 255 23.77 6.20 9.77
CA LEU A 255 23.96 4.82 9.34
C LEU A 255 24.82 4.68 8.07
N CYS A 256 25.11 5.78 7.37
CA CYS A 256 25.97 5.80 6.20
C CYS A 256 27.44 6.03 6.59
N PHE A 257 28.34 5.18 6.09
CA PHE A 257 29.78 5.33 6.29
C PHE A 257 30.56 5.23 4.96
N PRO A 258 31.33 6.27 4.56
CA PRO A 258 31.34 7.61 5.16
C PRO A 258 29.97 8.28 4.98
N GLN A 259 29.70 9.34 5.76
CA GLN A 259 28.42 10.05 5.66
C GLN A 259 28.22 10.63 4.26
N ASP A 260 27.03 10.45 3.70
CA ASP A 260 26.72 10.82 2.31
C ASP A 260 26.86 12.33 2.05
N ASP A 261 26.67 13.17 3.06
CA ASP A 261 26.80 14.63 2.98
C ASP A 261 28.18 15.17 3.40
N SER A 262 29.15 14.29 3.68
CA SER A 262 30.51 14.70 4.05
C SER A 262 31.21 15.43 2.91
N SER A 263 31.64 16.68 3.16
CA SER A 263 32.43 17.46 2.22
C SER A 263 33.91 17.07 2.20
N SER A 264 34.38 16.32 3.21
CA SER A 264 35.78 15.92 3.38
C SER A 264 36.04 14.44 3.08
N GLU A 265 35.00 13.60 3.09
CA GLU A 265 35.10 12.17 2.82
C GLU A 265 34.34 11.84 1.52
N HIS A 266 35.08 11.52 0.46
CA HIS A 266 34.49 11.23 -0.83
C HIS A 266 34.04 9.76 -0.91
N ALA A 267 32.83 9.44 -0.43
CA ALA A 267 32.14 8.23 -0.87
C ALA A 267 31.88 8.31 -2.39
N PRO A 268 32.00 7.19 -3.14
CA PRO A 268 31.65 7.16 -4.56
C PRO A 268 30.21 7.63 -4.76
N PHE A 269 30.02 8.67 -5.56
CA PHE A 269 28.76 9.40 -5.67
C PHE A 269 27.57 8.55 -6.14
N TYR A 270 27.85 7.51 -6.93
CA TYR A 270 26.84 6.59 -7.47
C TYR A 270 26.49 5.44 -6.51
N ASP A 271 27.18 5.34 -5.36
CA ASP A 271 26.94 4.30 -4.35
C ASP A 271 25.97 4.77 -3.27
N ARG A 272 25.69 6.09 -3.24
CA ARG A 272 24.79 6.76 -2.30
C ARG A 272 23.35 6.49 -2.69
N TRP A 273 22.84 5.28 -2.51
CA TRP A 273 21.44 4.94 -2.77
C TRP A 273 20.95 3.86 -1.80
N GLY A 274 19.72 3.98 -1.32
CA GLY A 274 19.10 2.99 -0.46
C GLY A 274 17.60 2.85 -0.68
N ASP A 275 17.09 1.63 -0.49
CA ASP A 275 15.66 1.29 -0.55
C ASP A 275 14.97 1.83 0.70
N SER A 276 14.55 3.09 0.64
CA SER A 276 14.04 3.85 1.77
C SER A 276 13.16 4.99 1.28
N TYR A 277 12.31 5.50 2.18
CA TYR A 277 11.49 6.67 1.91
C TYR A 277 12.37 7.93 1.81
N ASN A 278 12.95 8.20 0.63
CA ASN A 278 13.81 9.36 0.38
C ASN A 278 13.21 10.24 -0.72
N VAL A 279 12.76 11.46 -0.40
CA VAL A 279 12.06 12.31 -1.38
C VAL A 279 12.91 12.71 -2.60
N THR A 280 14.25 12.64 -2.51
CA THR A 280 15.11 12.85 -3.68
C THR A 280 15.04 11.72 -4.72
N THR A 281 14.46 10.57 -4.36
CA THR A 281 14.22 9.45 -5.29
C THR A 281 12.75 9.34 -5.69
N GLU A 282 11.90 10.28 -5.26
CA GLU A 282 10.47 10.31 -5.55
C GLU A 282 10.20 10.45 -7.04
N PHE A 283 9.34 9.58 -7.56
CA PHE A 283 8.88 9.64 -8.94
C PHE A 283 7.91 10.79 -9.15
N VAL A 284 7.93 11.39 -10.35
CA VAL A 284 6.89 12.34 -10.76
C VAL A 284 6.45 12.09 -12.19
N GLY A 285 5.21 12.46 -12.50
CA GLY A 285 4.58 12.14 -13.78
C GLY A 285 5.31 12.68 -15.01
N LEU A 286 6.06 13.78 -14.89
CA LEU A 286 6.85 14.36 -15.98
C LEU A 286 7.98 13.41 -16.42
N ASN A 287 8.83 12.98 -15.48
CA ASN A 287 9.97 12.12 -15.79
C ASN A 287 9.46 10.78 -16.34
N GLN A 288 8.41 10.21 -15.73
CA GLN A 288 7.79 8.98 -16.21
C GLN A 288 7.25 9.12 -17.65
N ALA A 289 6.61 10.24 -17.99
CA ALA A 289 6.07 10.47 -19.33
C ALA A 289 7.16 10.52 -20.40
N ARG A 290 8.29 11.17 -20.10
CA ARG A 290 9.46 11.22 -20.99
C ARG A 290 10.10 9.84 -21.16
N SER A 291 10.35 9.14 -20.06
CA SER A 291 10.87 7.77 -20.10
C SER A 291 9.95 6.84 -20.90
N LEU A 292 8.64 6.90 -20.66
CA LEU A 292 7.65 6.09 -21.38
C LEU A 292 7.64 6.40 -22.88
N GLY A 293 7.67 7.68 -23.27
CA GLY A 293 7.70 8.08 -24.68
C GLY A 293 8.95 7.59 -25.40
N SER A 294 10.11 7.71 -24.77
CA SER A 294 11.39 7.20 -25.29
C SER A 294 11.37 5.67 -25.43
N LEU A 295 11.01 4.97 -24.35
CA LEU A 295 10.92 3.51 -24.33
C LEU A 295 9.94 2.96 -25.36
N ALA A 296 8.77 3.57 -25.51
CA ALA A 296 7.78 3.16 -26.49
C ALA A 296 8.31 3.30 -27.93
N TYR A 297 9.06 4.38 -28.22
CA TYR A 297 9.70 4.56 -29.52
C TYR A 297 10.70 3.44 -29.82
N TRP A 298 11.61 3.16 -28.88
CA TRP A 298 12.63 2.13 -29.07
C TRP A 298 12.06 0.71 -29.10
N ALA A 299 11.06 0.42 -28.26
CA ALA A 299 10.34 -0.85 -28.32
C ALA A 299 9.67 -1.04 -29.69
N ALA A 300 9.11 0.02 -30.28
CA ALA A 300 8.54 -0.03 -31.62
C ALA A 300 9.57 -0.25 -32.74
N GLN A 301 10.87 -0.06 -32.47
CA GLN A 301 11.95 -0.39 -33.42
C GLN A 301 12.39 -1.86 -33.36
N THR A 302 11.84 -2.66 -32.43
CA THR A 302 12.25 -4.05 -32.22
C THR A 302 11.31 -5.03 -32.95
N PRO A 303 11.75 -6.26 -33.27
CA PRO A 303 10.90 -7.26 -33.92
C PRO A 303 9.55 -7.55 -33.21
N PRO A 304 9.46 -7.57 -31.86
CA PRO A 304 8.19 -7.73 -31.15
C PRO A 304 7.12 -6.67 -31.44
N SER A 305 7.45 -5.54 -32.06
CA SER A 305 6.48 -4.48 -32.42
C SER A 305 5.32 -4.95 -33.30
N THR A 306 5.53 -6.04 -34.04
CA THR A 306 4.52 -6.66 -34.92
C THR A 306 3.91 -7.94 -34.34
N GLN A 307 4.35 -8.34 -33.15
CA GLN A 307 3.86 -9.55 -32.50
C GLN A 307 2.42 -9.36 -32.01
N PRO A 308 1.49 -10.25 -32.37
CA PRO A 308 0.15 -10.23 -31.79
C PRO A 308 0.25 -10.58 -30.29
N TRP A 309 -0.29 -9.71 -29.44
CA TRP A 309 -0.45 -10.01 -28.02
C TRP A 309 -1.79 -10.72 -27.76
N SER A 310 -1.77 -11.80 -26.99
CA SER A 310 -2.96 -12.41 -26.39
C SER A 310 -2.86 -12.37 -24.86
N ALA A 311 -3.90 -11.84 -24.21
CA ALA A 311 -4.02 -11.93 -22.76
C ALA A 311 -4.48 -13.35 -22.38
N VAL A 312 -3.91 -13.90 -21.31
CA VAL A 312 -4.33 -15.17 -20.72
C VAL A 312 -4.91 -14.90 -19.35
N THR A 313 -6.05 -15.52 -19.04
CA THR A 313 -6.63 -15.51 -17.70
C THR A 313 -5.84 -16.48 -16.83
N ALA A 314 -5.08 -15.96 -15.88
CA ALA A 314 -4.40 -16.76 -14.87
C ALA A 314 -5.27 -16.95 -13.63
N SER A 315 -5.02 -18.05 -12.92
CA SER A 315 -5.64 -18.32 -11.63
C SER A 315 -4.62 -18.92 -10.67
N ILE A 316 -4.78 -18.68 -9.37
CA ILE A 316 -3.98 -19.34 -8.34
C ILE A 316 -4.79 -20.49 -7.77
N LEU A 317 -4.20 -21.68 -7.76
CA LEU A 317 -4.76 -22.83 -7.09
C LEU A 317 -4.39 -22.76 -5.61
N VAL A 318 -5.40 -22.64 -4.75
CA VAL A 318 -5.32 -22.71 -3.28
C VAL A 318 -6.30 -23.76 -2.76
N PRO A 319 -6.11 -24.28 -1.52
CA PRO A 319 -7.09 -25.17 -0.90
C PRO A 319 -8.48 -24.53 -0.84
N THR A 320 -9.53 -25.33 -1.09
CA THR A 320 -10.93 -24.89 -0.98
C THR A 320 -11.48 -24.98 0.44
N ASN A 321 -10.87 -25.82 1.28
CA ASN A 321 -11.22 -25.96 2.69
C ASN A 321 -10.49 -24.91 3.52
N THR A 322 -11.05 -24.58 4.69
CA THR A 322 -10.34 -23.79 5.70
C THR A 322 -9.03 -24.47 6.08
N VAL A 323 -7.92 -23.72 6.04
CA VAL A 323 -6.58 -24.22 6.34
C VAL A 323 -6.22 -23.92 7.79
N PRO A 324 -5.72 -24.90 8.57
CA PRO A 324 -5.27 -24.61 9.93
C PRO A 324 -4.16 -23.55 9.95
N VAL A 325 -4.26 -22.56 10.83
CA VAL A 325 -3.17 -21.60 11.09
C VAL A 325 -1.91 -22.36 11.51
N GLY A 326 -0.76 -21.96 10.96
CA GLY A 326 0.53 -22.64 11.15
C GLY A 326 0.74 -23.88 10.25
N ALA A 327 -0.29 -24.40 9.59
CA ALA A 327 -0.12 -25.49 8.63
C ALA A 327 0.43 -24.98 7.29
N PRO A 328 1.46 -25.64 6.72
CA PRO A 328 1.98 -25.26 5.42
C PRO A 328 0.97 -25.57 4.31
N LEU A 329 0.82 -24.65 3.36
CA LEU A 329 0.07 -24.82 2.12
C LEU A 329 0.94 -24.39 0.93
N THR A 330 0.70 -24.97 -0.25
CA THR A 330 1.40 -24.60 -1.48
C THR A 330 0.42 -24.02 -2.50
N ALA A 331 0.59 -22.74 -2.83
CA ALA A 331 -0.09 -22.09 -3.94
C ALA A 331 0.62 -22.37 -5.26
N THR A 332 -0.14 -22.62 -6.32
CA THR A 332 0.40 -22.86 -7.68
C THR A 332 -0.29 -21.96 -8.69
N LEU A 333 0.49 -21.36 -9.59
CA LEU A 333 -0.03 -20.49 -10.64
C LEU A 333 -0.45 -21.32 -11.85
N SER A 334 -1.71 -21.21 -12.26
CA SER A 334 -2.23 -21.83 -13.48
C SER A 334 -2.25 -20.82 -14.62
N LEU A 335 -1.57 -21.16 -15.72
CA LEU A 335 -1.38 -20.31 -16.90
C LEU A 335 -1.74 -21.09 -18.17
N PRO A 336 -3.03 -21.17 -18.55
CA PRO A 336 -3.45 -21.93 -19.73
C PRO A 336 -2.74 -21.47 -21.01
N GLY A 337 -1.98 -22.37 -21.64
CA GLY A 337 -1.31 -22.09 -22.92
C GLY A 337 -0.03 -21.25 -22.83
N LEU A 338 0.50 -20.99 -21.64
CA LEU A 338 1.79 -20.31 -21.45
C LEU A 338 2.76 -21.18 -20.66
N ASP A 339 4.01 -21.25 -21.12
CA ASP A 339 5.08 -21.94 -20.43
C ASP A 339 5.62 -21.07 -19.27
N VAL A 340 5.32 -21.48 -18.04
CA VAL A 340 5.75 -20.78 -16.83
C VAL A 340 7.25 -20.97 -16.53
N THR A 341 7.92 -21.97 -17.11
CA THR A 341 9.32 -22.28 -16.76
C THR A 341 10.30 -21.19 -17.20
N GLN A 342 9.91 -20.41 -18.21
CA GLN A 342 10.65 -19.24 -18.66
C GLN A 342 10.23 -17.95 -17.94
N ALA A 343 9.16 -18.00 -17.15
CA ALA A 343 8.66 -16.85 -16.41
C ALA A 343 9.37 -16.71 -15.07
N ARG A 344 9.67 -15.48 -14.70
CA ARG A 344 9.92 -15.11 -13.30
C ARG A 344 8.57 -14.93 -12.62
N VAL A 345 8.28 -15.76 -11.64
CA VAL A 345 7.06 -15.66 -10.84
C VAL A 345 7.38 -15.08 -9.47
N VAL A 346 6.67 -14.01 -9.10
CA VAL A 346 6.75 -13.34 -7.81
C VAL A 346 5.42 -13.51 -7.10
N TRP A 347 5.48 -13.86 -5.82
CA TRP A 347 4.33 -14.11 -4.97
C TRP A 347 4.28 -13.13 -3.81
N GLU A 348 3.07 -12.70 -3.46
CA GLU A 348 2.78 -12.03 -2.19
C GLU A 348 1.57 -12.73 -1.55
N ALA A 349 1.59 -12.85 -0.23
CA ALA A 349 0.45 -13.33 0.54
C ALA A 349 0.35 -12.59 1.86
N ARG A 350 -0.83 -12.68 2.47
CA ARG A 350 -1.14 -12.09 3.76
C ARG A 350 -0.09 -12.46 4.82
N ASP A 351 0.55 -11.43 5.38
CA ASP A 351 1.51 -11.56 6.48
C ASP A 351 2.71 -12.47 6.14
N GLN A 352 3.03 -12.61 4.85
CA GLN A 352 4.19 -13.35 4.35
C GLN A 352 5.20 -12.43 3.68
N GLN A 353 6.47 -12.84 3.70
CA GLN A 353 7.48 -12.20 2.86
C GLN A 353 7.27 -12.58 1.38
N PRO A 354 7.48 -11.65 0.43
CA PRO A 354 7.49 -11.96 -0.99
C PRO A 354 8.42 -13.12 -1.33
N ALA A 355 7.97 -13.99 -2.22
CA ALA A 355 8.71 -15.17 -2.64
C ALA A 355 8.82 -15.27 -4.16
N TYR A 356 9.82 -16.02 -4.63
CA TYR A 356 10.07 -16.25 -6.05
C TYR A 356 10.00 -17.75 -6.34
N GLY A 357 9.41 -18.11 -7.48
CA GLY A 357 9.38 -19.49 -7.95
C GLY A 357 8.03 -19.90 -8.54
N PRO A 358 7.97 -21.04 -9.24
CA PRO A 358 6.75 -21.49 -9.92
C PRO A 358 5.61 -21.84 -8.94
N THR A 359 5.94 -22.09 -7.67
CA THR A 359 5.01 -22.34 -6.57
C THR A 359 5.40 -21.49 -5.36
N PHE A 360 4.46 -21.34 -4.42
CA PHE A 360 4.70 -20.64 -3.17
C PHE A 360 4.16 -21.41 -1.98
N THR A 361 5.06 -21.88 -1.12
CA THR A 361 4.71 -22.59 0.11
C THR A 361 4.83 -21.65 1.29
N PHE A 362 3.75 -21.49 2.06
CA PHE A 362 3.70 -20.66 3.25
C PHE A 362 2.70 -21.20 4.27
N ALA A 363 2.71 -20.67 5.49
CA ALA A 363 1.75 -21.03 6.54
C ALA A 363 1.00 -19.76 6.98
N PRO A 364 -0.34 -19.72 6.95
CA PRO A 364 -1.11 -18.61 7.50
C PRO A 364 -0.77 -18.43 8.97
N THR A 365 -0.58 -17.18 9.40
CA THR A 365 -0.23 -16.81 10.79
C THR A 365 -1.41 -16.21 11.55
N ASN A 366 -2.49 -15.90 10.84
CA ASN A 366 -3.66 -15.20 11.38
C ASN A 366 -4.96 -15.90 10.94
N ASN A 367 -5.97 -15.89 11.81
CA ASN A 367 -7.31 -16.37 11.50
C ASN A 367 -8.01 -15.54 10.41
N GLY A 368 -9.02 -16.14 9.79
CA GLY A 368 -9.95 -15.50 8.87
C GLY A 368 -9.49 -15.49 7.41
N PRO A 369 -10.01 -14.54 6.61
CA PRO A 369 -9.69 -14.43 5.18
C PRO A 369 -8.20 -14.20 4.92
N GLN A 370 -7.65 -15.03 4.05
CA GLN A 370 -6.29 -14.94 3.54
C GLN A 370 -6.32 -14.49 2.08
N TRP A 371 -5.26 -13.81 1.65
CA TRP A 371 -5.05 -13.46 0.25
C TRP A 371 -3.69 -13.95 -0.21
N VAL A 372 -3.62 -14.35 -1.48
CA VAL A 372 -2.39 -14.66 -2.20
C VAL A 372 -2.49 -14.11 -3.61
N GLU A 373 -1.39 -13.60 -4.14
CA GLU A 373 -1.30 -13.05 -5.48
C GLU A 373 0.05 -13.37 -6.12
N ALA A 374 0.06 -13.41 -7.45
CA ALA A 374 1.24 -13.72 -8.24
C ALA A 374 1.33 -12.85 -9.49
N GLU A 375 2.56 -12.48 -9.81
CA GLU A 375 2.95 -11.88 -11.09
C GLU A 375 3.93 -12.84 -11.79
N ALA A 376 3.63 -13.24 -13.02
CA ALA A 376 4.55 -13.95 -13.91
C ALA A 376 5.06 -13.01 -15.01
N GLN A 377 6.39 -12.89 -15.17
CA GLN A 377 7.05 -12.06 -16.17
C GLN A 377 8.00 -12.88 -17.05
N TRP A 378 7.86 -12.78 -18.38
CA TRP A 378 8.73 -13.45 -19.35
C TRP A 378 9.86 -12.55 -19.87
N PRO A 379 10.93 -13.11 -20.47
CA PRO A 379 12.06 -12.35 -21.03
C PRO A 379 11.66 -11.37 -22.15
N ASP A 380 10.57 -11.65 -22.85
CA ASP A 380 9.99 -10.79 -23.89
C ASP A 380 9.11 -9.66 -23.31
N GLY A 381 9.10 -9.48 -21.99
CA GLY A 381 8.41 -8.41 -21.29
C GLY A 381 6.92 -8.70 -21.02
N ARG A 382 6.39 -9.83 -21.49
CA ARG A 382 5.01 -10.22 -21.20
C ARG A 382 4.81 -10.40 -19.70
N ARG A 383 3.65 -9.97 -19.20
CA ARG A 383 3.25 -10.10 -17.79
C ARG A 383 1.84 -10.67 -17.66
N VAL A 384 1.64 -11.49 -16.64
CA VAL A 384 0.33 -12.03 -16.25
C VAL A 384 0.20 -11.96 -14.74
N PHE A 385 -1.01 -11.65 -14.27
CA PHE A 385 -1.31 -11.47 -12.85
C PHE A 385 -2.47 -12.37 -12.44
N ALA A 386 -2.42 -12.89 -11.22
CA ALA A 386 -3.53 -13.62 -10.61
C ALA A 386 -3.64 -13.29 -9.12
N THR A 387 -4.85 -13.40 -8.58
CA THR A 387 -5.12 -13.29 -7.14
C THR A 387 -6.08 -14.42 -6.73
N ALA A 388 -5.97 -14.88 -5.48
CA ALA A 388 -6.91 -15.81 -4.87
C ALA A 388 -7.06 -15.50 -3.38
N GLY A 389 -8.17 -15.97 -2.82
CA GLY A 389 -8.44 -15.93 -1.39
C GLY A 389 -8.86 -17.30 -0.87
N PHE A 390 -8.59 -17.55 0.40
CA PHE A 390 -8.99 -18.76 1.12
C PHE A 390 -9.20 -18.41 2.61
N LEU A 391 -9.69 -19.35 3.40
CA LEU A 391 -9.89 -19.15 4.84
C LEU A 391 -8.81 -19.90 5.63
N ALA A 392 -8.37 -19.31 6.74
CA ALA A 392 -7.55 -20.01 7.73
C ALA A 392 -8.12 -19.90 9.14
N ASP A 393 -7.97 -20.93 9.96
CA ASP A 393 -8.42 -20.94 11.36
C ASP A 393 -7.47 -21.69 12.29
N SER A 394 -7.34 -21.23 13.53
CA SER A 394 -6.71 -21.99 14.59
C SER A 394 -7.68 -23.12 15.00
N PRO A 395 -7.21 -24.38 15.08
CA PRO A 395 -8.07 -25.47 15.56
C PRO A 395 -8.50 -25.21 17.01
N LEU A 396 -9.68 -25.71 17.40
CA LEU A 396 -10.06 -25.78 18.82
C LEU A 396 -8.98 -26.59 19.55
N MET A 397 -8.31 -25.96 20.50
CA MET A 397 -7.29 -26.59 21.31
C MET A 397 -7.73 -26.55 22.76
N VAL A 398 -8.03 -27.73 23.30
CA VAL A 398 -8.28 -27.94 24.71
C VAL A 398 -6.94 -28.10 25.41
N TRP A 399 -6.68 -27.25 26.41
CA TRP A 399 -5.40 -27.19 27.13
C TRP A 399 -5.48 -27.81 28.53
N VAL A 400 -6.65 -27.72 29.16
CA VAL A 400 -6.97 -28.35 30.44
C VAL A 400 -8.31 -29.06 30.26
N ASP A 401 -8.38 -30.36 30.57
CA ASP A 401 -9.61 -31.18 30.62
C ASP A 401 -9.30 -32.46 31.39
N ASP A 402 -10.07 -32.77 32.44
CA ASP A 402 -9.88 -33.86 33.40
C ASP A 402 -8.52 -33.93 34.15
N ALA A 403 -7.49 -33.22 33.71
CA ALA A 403 -6.15 -33.19 34.29
C ALA A 403 -5.38 -31.91 33.90
N LEU A 404 -4.29 -31.63 34.63
CA LEU A 404 -3.35 -30.58 34.27
C LEU A 404 -2.50 -30.96 33.05
N PRO A 405 -2.08 -29.97 32.22
CA PRO A 405 -1.21 -30.23 31.08
C PRO A 405 0.15 -30.78 31.52
N ALA A 406 0.82 -31.51 30.63
CA ALA A 406 2.11 -32.12 30.94
C ALA A 406 3.15 -31.08 31.42
N GLY A 407 3.88 -31.43 32.48
CA GLY A 407 4.90 -30.58 33.10
C GLY A 407 4.38 -29.45 33.98
N ALA A 408 3.06 -29.26 34.07
CA ALA A 408 2.47 -28.22 34.89
C ALA A 408 2.78 -28.40 36.39
N VAL A 409 3.12 -27.29 37.04
CA VAL A 409 3.32 -27.20 38.49
C VAL A 409 2.05 -26.59 39.10
N PRO A 410 1.26 -27.35 39.86
CA PRO A 410 0.05 -26.83 40.49
C PRO A 410 0.37 -25.87 41.64
N GLY A 411 -0.46 -24.86 41.81
CA GLY A 411 -0.48 -23.94 42.95
C GLY A 411 -1.91 -23.58 43.33
N ALA A 412 -2.08 -23.06 44.54
CA ALA A 412 -3.34 -22.53 45.02
C ALA A 412 -3.09 -21.51 46.14
N ASP A 413 -3.96 -20.50 46.23
CA ASP A 413 -3.89 -19.40 47.19
C ASP A 413 -5.28 -19.13 47.80
N GLY A 414 -5.33 -18.39 48.92
CA GLY A 414 -6.60 -18.03 49.57
C GLY A 414 -7.38 -19.18 50.19
N GLY A 415 -6.74 -20.34 50.39
CA GLY A 415 -7.37 -21.56 50.94
C GLY A 415 -8.04 -22.47 49.90
N ASP A 416 -7.78 -22.24 48.61
CA ASP A 416 -8.24 -23.14 47.54
C ASP A 416 -7.31 -24.36 47.35
N SER A 417 -7.72 -25.30 46.50
CA SER A 417 -6.91 -26.42 46.06
C SER A 417 -7.41 -26.99 44.74
N TRP A 418 -6.56 -27.67 43.97
CA TRP A 418 -7.00 -28.48 42.84
C TRP A 418 -7.85 -29.66 43.34
N ASN A 419 -9.14 -29.62 43.07
CA ASN A 419 -10.10 -30.65 43.48
C ASN A 419 -10.95 -31.11 42.28
N TRP A 420 -10.60 -32.26 41.73
CA TRP A 420 -11.29 -32.86 40.59
C TRP A 420 -12.54 -33.63 41.05
N VAL A 421 -13.72 -33.20 40.59
CA VAL A 421 -15.01 -33.79 40.94
C VAL A 421 -15.69 -34.42 39.73
N SER A 422 -16.37 -35.54 39.92
CA SER A 422 -17.13 -36.25 38.87
C SER A 422 -18.65 -36.07 38.99
N ASN A 423 -19.11 -35.35 40.01
CA ASN A 423 -20.52 -35.02 40.22
C ASN A 423 -20.69 -33.76 41.08
N ASN A 424 -21.91 -33.20 41.07
CA ASN A 424 -22.31 -32.00 41.82
C ASN A 424 -21.39 -30.77 41.64
N PRO A 425 -21.31 -30.19 40.42
CA PRO A 425 -22.09 -30.52 39.21
C PRO A 425 -21.53 -31.72 38.43
N ALA A 426 -22.36 -32.35 37.60
CA ALA A 426 -21.82 -33.29 36.61
C ALA A 426 -20.87 -32.53 35.66
N PRO A 427 -19.66 -33.04 35.37
CA PRO A 427 -18.73 -32.42 34.44
C PRO A 427 -19.38 -32.10 33.09
N PHE A 428 -18.98 -30.99 32.50
CA PHE A 428 -19.40 -30.57 31.16
C PHE A 428 -18.73 -31.41 30.07
N SER A 429 -17.44 -31.68 30.23
CA SER A 429 -16.67 -32.57 29.36
C SER A 429 -16.22 -33.80 30.13
N LEU A 430 -16.04 -34.89 29.38
CA LEU A 430 -15.47 -36.15 29.84
C LEU A 430 -15.95 -36.59 31.24
N SER A 431 -15.07 -36.62 32.24
CA SER A 431 -15.30 -37.33 33.50
C SER A 431 -15.02 -36.54 34.78
N LEU A 432 -14.31 -35.42 34.71
CA LEU A 432 -13.88 -34.62 35.86
C LEU A 432 -13.90 -33.12 35.57
N ALA A 433 -14.38 -32.32 36.53
CA ALA A 433 -14.27 -30.87 36.53
C ALA A 433 -13.47 -30.40 37.76
N SER A 434 -12.77 -29.26 37.68
CA SER A 434 -12.04 -28.69 38.81
C SER A 434 -12.94 -27.78 39.63
N GLN A 435 -13.27 -28.16 40.86
CA GLN A 435 -14.13 -27.40 41.75
C GLN A 435 -13.31 -26.64 42.80
N SER A 436 -13.51 -25.33 42.90
CA SER A 436 -12.87 -24.53 43.96
C SER A 436 -13.40 -24.91 45.35
N SER A 437 -12.62 -24.64 46.38
CA SER A 437 -13.09 -24.60 47.76
C SER A 437 -14.26 -23.62 47.91
N LEU A 438 -15.17 -23.88 48.85
CA LEU A 438 -16.16 -22.88 49.27
C LEU A 438 -15.47 -21.89 50.21
N GLY A 439 -15.30 -20.64 49.76
CA GLY A 439 -14.52 -19.63 50.48
C GLY A 439 -15.17 -18.26 50.54
N ALA A 440 -14.76 -17.44 51.51
CA ALA A 440 -15.00 -16.00 51.53
C ALA A 440 -13.73 -15.27 51.08
N GLY A 441 -13.89 -14.16 50.37
CA GLY A 441 -12.78 -13.45 49.74
C GLY A 441 -12.20 -14.19 48.54
N LEU A 442 -11.05 -13.71 48.07
CA LEU A 442 -10.30 -14.31 46.96
C LEU A 442 -9.73 -15.68 47.35
N HIS A 443 -10.00 -16.67 46.52
CA HIS A 443 -9.39 -18.00 46.56
C HIS A 443 -9.23 -18.50 45.12
N GLU A 444 -8.13 -19.19 44.84
CA GLU A 444 -7.78 -19.58 43.47
C GLU A 444 -6.90 -20.82 43.41
N HIS A 445 -7.03 -21.57 42.33
CA HIS A 445 -6.12 -22.64 41.96
C HIS A 445 -5.60 -22.40 40.53
N TYR A 446 -4.34 -22.72 40.31
CA TYR A 446 -3.65 -22.43 39.07
C TYR A 446 -2.54 -23.44 38.80
N PHE A 447 -1.98 -23.38 37.61
CA PHE A 447 -0.70 -24.02 37.32
C PHE A 447 0.24 -23.09 36.57
N SER A 448 1.53 -23.37 36.65
CA SER A 448 2.58 -22.70 35.88
C SER A 448 3.62 -23.71 35.39
N ASN A 449 4.58 -23.26 34.57
CA ASN A 449 5.69 -24.07 34.07
C ASN A 449 5.27 -25.33 33.27
N ALA A 450 4.07 -25.34 32.67
CA ALA A 450 3.67 -26.42 31.78
C ALA A 450 4.65 -26.57 30.61
N SER A 451 5.10 -27.79 30.33
CA SER A 451 5.93 -28.08 29.16
C SER A 451 5.08 -28.30 27.90
N ALA A 452 3.83 -28.74 28.07
CA ALA A 452 2.80 -28.63 27.05
C ALA A 452 2.24 -27.21 27.04
N THR A 453 2.91 -26.30 26.32
CA THR A 453 2.52 -24.89 26.20
C THR A 453 1.36 -24.68 25.23
N LEU A 454 0.68 -23.52 25.36
CA LEU A 454 -0.40 -23.09 24.46
C LEU A 454 0.04 -21.85 23.67
N MET A 455 0.31 -22.00 22.37
CA MET A 455 0.64 -20.88 21.48
C MET A 455 -0.64 -20.19 21.00
N VAL A 456 -0.77 -18.90 21.30
CA VAL A 456 -1.96 -18.10 20.98
C VAL A 456 -1.71 -17.29 19.72
N SER A 457 -2.43 -17.60 18.64
CA SER A 457 -2.33 -16.84 17.38
C SER A 457 -3.23 -15.61 17.40
N THR A 458 -2.92 -14.61 16.55
CA THR A 458 -3.78 -13.43 16.37
C THR A 458 -5.21 -13.82 16.00
N GLY A 459 -6.19 -13.17 16.64
CA GLY A 459 -7.61 -13.41 16.47
C GLY A 459 -8.11 -14.68 17.17
N ASN A 460 -7.33 -15.29 18.06
CA ASN A 460 -7.79 -16.39 18.91
C ASN A 460 -8.73 -15.88 20.01
N VAL A 461 -9.63 -16.76 20.47
CA VAL A 461 -10.44 -16.57 21.66
C VAL A 461 -10.03 -17.61 22.68
N LEU A 462 -9.56 -17.14 23.83
CA LEU A 462 -9.29 -17.95 25.00
C LEU A 462 -10.62 -18.24 25.70
N PHE A 463 -10.78 -19.44 26.23
CA PHE A 463 -12.04 -19.82 26.85
C PHE A 463 -11.86 -20.79 28.03
N ALA A 464 -12.87 -20.83 28.90
CA ALA A 464 -13.06 -21.88 29.89
C ALA A 464 -14.56 -22.10 30.13
N TYR A 465 -14.96 -23.31 30.50
CA TYR A 465 -16.32 -23.56 31.00
C TYR A 465 -16.39 -23.36 32.50
N VAL A 466 -17.46 -22.70 32.97
CA VAL A 466 -17.69 -22.44 34.39
C VAL A 466 -19.13 -22.79 34.79
N TYR A 467 -19.27 -23.36 35.97
CA TYR A 467 -20.53 -23.57 36.68
C TYR A 467 -20.46 -22.84 38.01
N LEU A 468 -21.33 -21.84 38.20
CA LEU A 468 -21.40 -21.12 39.47
C LEU A 468 -22.38 -21.83 40.41
N ASP A 469 -21.97 -22.05 41.66
CA ASP A 469 -22.81 -22.70 42.67
C ASP A 469 -24.07 -21.85 42.96
N PRO A 470 -25.30 -22.36 42.69
CA PRO A 470 -26.52 -21.58 42.91
C PRO A 470 -26.85 -21.38 44.41
N VAL A 471 -26.29 -22.20 45.30
CA VAL A 471 -26.49 -22.09 46.75
C VAL A 471 -25.50 -21.11 47.36
N ASN A 472 -24.26 -21.12 46.88
CA ASN A 472 -23.18 -20.24 47.34
C ASN A 472 -22.54 -19.51 46.15
N PRO A 473 -23.27 -18.60 45.49
CA PRO A 473 -22.78 -17.97 44.27
C PRO A 473 -21.57 -17.08 44.55
N PRO A 474 -20.54 -17.10 43.69
CA PRO A 474 -19.47 -16.14 43.77
C PRO A 474 -19.95 -14.74 43.41
N SER A 475 -19.21 -13.74 43.88
CA SER A 475 -19.44 -12.32 43.52
C SER A 475 -18.57 -11.86 42.34
N GLU A 476 -17.53 -12.62 42.03
CA GLU A 476 -16.66 -12.42 40.87
C GLU A 476 -15.93 -13.72 40.53
N VAL A 477 -15.66 -13.94 39.25
CA VAL A 477 -14.71 -14.95 38.77
C VAL A 477 -13.71 -14.31 37.81
N MET A 478 -12.49 -14.83 37.76
CA MET A 478 -11.42 -14.32 36.90
C MET A 478 -10.60 -15.45 36.30
N LEU A 479 -10.27 -15.32 35.02
CA LEU A 479 -9.26 -16.12 34.35
C LEU A 479 -7.97 -15.31 34.23
N GLN A 480 -6.84 -15.95 34.48
CA GLN A 480 -5.51 -15.36 34.30
C GLN A 480 -4.64 -16.31 33.50
N TRP A 481 -3.89 -15.79 32.54
CA TRP A 481 -2.96 -16.59 31.74
C TRP A 481 -1.52 -16.16 32.02
N HIS A 482 -0.60 -17.11 31.92
CA HIS A 482 0.81 -16.87 32.18
C HIS A 482 1.66 -17.14 30.93
N ASP A 483 2.34 -16.11 30.43
CA ASP A 483 3.28 -16.15 29.30
C ASP A 483 4.75 -15.91 29.72
N GLY A 484 4.98 -15.83 31.03
CA GLY A 484 6.17 -15.27 31.65
C GLY A 484 5.81 -14.25 32.73
N THR A 485 4.64 -13.63 32.60
CA THR A 485 3.97 -12.83 33.65
C THR A 485 2.50 -13.22 33.76
N TRP A 486 1.81 -12.82 34.84
CA TRP A 486 0.37 -13.04 35.03
C TRP A 486 -0.50 -11.87 34.53
N ASP A 487 0.08 -10.84 33.92
CA ASP A 487 -0.59 -9.57 33.59
C ASP A 487 -1.50 -9.62 32.36
N HIS A 488 -2.25 -10.71 32.27
CA HIS A 488 -3.22 -11.04 31.23
C HIS A 488 -4.46 -11.66 31.88
N ARG A 489 -5.49 -10.85 32.14
CA ARG A 489 -6.63 -11.27 32.97
C ARG A 489 -7.95 -10.77 32.44
N ALA A 490 -8.99 -11.57 32.61
CA ALA A 490 -10.36 -11.20 32.34
C ALA A 490 -11.25 -11.60 33.52
N TYR A 491 -12.16 -10.71 33.94
CA TYR A 491 -13.06 -10.97 35.05
C TYR A 491 -14.53 -10.74 34.69
N TRP A 492 -15.40 -11.41 35.44
CA TRP A 492 -16.85 -11.23 35.40
C TRP A 492 -17.38 -10.96 36.80
N GLY A 493 -18.19 -9.90 36.97
CA GLY A 493 -18.84 -9.59 38.24
C GLY A 493 -18.34 -8.31 38.91
N ALA A 494 -18.17 -8.36 40.24
CA ALA A 494 -18.08 -7.17 41.09
C ALA A 494 -16.74 -6.41 41.09
N ASN A 495 -15.68 -6.93 40.42
CA ASN A 495 -14.34 -6.32 40.36
C ASN A 495 -13.67 -6.08 41.75
N ASN A 496 -13.74 -7.08 42.62
CA ASN A 496 -13.12 -7.14 43.95
C ASN A 496 -11.69 -7.76 43.94
N ILE A 497 -11.30 -8.49 42.90
CA ILE A 497 -9.95 -9.07 42.78
C ILE A 497 -8.96 -7.99 42.32
N ASP A 498 -8.04 -7.59 43.20
CA ASP A 498 -7.14 -6.44 42.95
C ASP A 498 -5.85 -6.77 42.17
N TYR A 499 -5.92 -7.75 41.27
CA TYR A 499 -4.78 -8.08 40.40
C TYR A 499 -4.80 -7.23 39.12
N GLY A 500 -3.67 -6.62 38.77
CA GLY A 500 -3.54 -5.79 37.57
C GLY A 500 -4.24 -4.43 37.67
N THR A 501 -4.50 -3.80 36.52
CA THR A 501 -5.12 -2.46 36.44
C THR A 501 -6.41 -2.52 35.62
N THR A 502 -7.54 -2.10 36.19
CA THR A 502 -8.86 -2.17 35.50
C THR A 502 -8.82 -1.45 34.15
N GLY A 503 -9.34 -2.11 33.12
CA GLY A 503 -9.49 -1.54 31.78
C GLY A 503 -8.23 -1.66 30.92
N THR A 504 -7.19 -2.35 31.41
CA THR A 504 -6.00 -2.73 30.64
C THR A 504 -5.98 -4.24 30.39
N THR A 505 -5.00 -4.71 29.63
CA THR A 505 -4.78 -6.15 29.38
C THR A 505 -4.55 -6.95 30.67
N SER A 506 -4.07 -6.31 31.74
CA SER A 506 -3.83 -6.95 33.03
C SER A 506 -5.06 -7.10 33.91
N ARG A 507 -6.19 -6.48 33.53
CA ARG A 507 -7.53 -6.68 34.13
C ARG A 507 -8.65 -6.16 33.20
N TYR A 508 -9.03 -7.00 32.23
CA TYR A 508 -10.12 -6.76 31.28
C TYR A 508 -11.49 -7.06 31.90
N ASP A 509 -12.43 -6.13 31.79
CA ASP A 509 -13.83 -6.32 32.19
C ASP A 509 -14.58 -7.06 31.08
N ALA A 510 -14.92 -8.33 31.35
CA ALA A 510 -15.64 -9.19 30.42
C ALA A 510 -17.16 -9.23 30.69
N GLY A 511 -17.66 -8.43 31.65
CA GLY A 511 -19.07 -8.19 31.90
C GLY A 511 -19.62 -8.81 33.20
N PRO A 512 -20.95 -8.95 33.33
CA PRO A 512 -21.57 -9.52 34.53
C PRO A 512 -21.30 -11.02 34.66
N LEU A 513 -21.43 -11.55 35.89
CA LEU A 513 -21.38 -13.00 36.12
C LEU A 513 -22.43 -13.73 35.27
N PRO A 514 -22.08 -14.91 34.70
CA PRO A 514 -23.07 -15.75 34.03
C PRO A 514 -24.10 -16.29 35.04
N ALA A 515 -25.21 -16.83 34.52
CA ALA A 515 -26.24 -17.41 35.37
C ALA A 515 -25.73 -18.65 36.14
N ALA A 516 -26.00 -18.69 37.45
CA ALA A 516 -25.63 -19.82 38.31
C ALA A 516 -26.50 -21.06 38.07
N GLY A 517 -25.99 -22.23 38.47
CA GLY A 517 -26.71 -23.50 38.34
C GLY A 517 -26.64 -24.16 36.95
N GLN A 518 -25.82 -23.64 36.04
CA GLN A 518 -25.60 -24.23 34.71
C GLN A 518 -24.16 -23.99 34.24
N TRP A 519 -23.70 -24.84 33.33
CA TRP A 519 -22.42 -24.66 32.64
C TRP A 519 -22.53 -23.55 31.60
N VAL A 520 -21.60 -22.60 31.65
CA VAL A 520 -21.50 -21.50 30.70
C VAL A 520 -20.05 -21.41 30.22
N ARG A 521 -19.88 -21.20 28.93
CA ARG A 521 -18.58 -20.91 28.33
C ARG A 521 -18.25 -19.44 28.49
N LEU A 522 -17.09 -19.14 29.06
CA LEU A 522 -16.50 -17.82 29.11
C LEU A 522 -15.56 -17.66 27.92
N ASP A 523 -15.77 -16.63 27.10
CA ASP A 523 -14.95 -16.32 25.93
C ASP A 523 -14.23 -14.98 26.10
N VAL A 524 -12.93 -14.96 25.83
CA VAL A 524 -12.07 -13.78 25.95
C VAL A 524 -11.24 -13.63 24.67
N PRO A 525 -11.46 -12.57 23.88
CA PRO A 525 -10.59 -12.25 22.75
C PRO A 525 -9.14 -12.10 23.21
N ALA A 526 -8.19 -12.80 22.57
CA ALA A 526 -6.78 -12.76 22.98
C ALA A 526 -6.20 -11.34 22.94
N ASN A 527 -6.64 -10.48 22.02
CA ASN A 527 -6.23 -9.07 21.95
C ASN A 527 -6.70 -8.24 23.15
N ALA A 528 -7.84 -8.57 23.76
CA ALA A 528 -8.39 -7.85 24.91
C ALA A 528 -7.50 -8.00 26.16
N VAL A 529 -6.75 -9.10 26.22
CA VAL A 529 -5.81 -9.42 27.30
C VAL A 529 -4.35 -9.43 26.83
N GLY A 530 -4.05 -8.95 25.62
CA GLY A 530 -2.68 -8.75 25.13
C GLY A 530 -1.88 -10.03 24.88
N LEU A 531 -2.53 -11.13 24.49
CA LEU A 531 -1.90 -12.46 24.34
C LEU A 531 -1.72 -12.91 22.88
N GLU A 532 -2.07 -12.11 21.89
CA GLU A 532 -1.84 -12.47 20.49
C GLU A 532 -0.35 -12.60 20.18
N GLY A 533 0.06 -13.77 19.68
CA GLY A 533 1.47 -14.11 19.42
C GLY A 533 2.22 -14.69 20.63
N SER A 534 1.62 -14.71 21.82
CA SER A 534 2.26 -15.23 23.04
C SER A 534 2.22 -16.75 23.11
N THR A 535 3.16 -17.32 23.88
CA THR A 535 3.17 -18.75 24.25
C THR A 535 2.92 -18.88 25.74
N LEU A 536 1.80 -19.50 26.11
CA LEU A 536 1.35 -19.64 27.49
C LEU A 536 1.89 -20.93 28.12
N ASN A 537 2.24 -20.86 29.40
CA ASN A 537 2.66 -22.00 30.21
C ASN A 537 1.99 -22.06 31.60
N GLY A 538 0.99 -21.21 31.86
CA GLY A 538 0.13 -21.28 33.04
C GLY A 538 -1.27 -20.69 32.82
N LEU A 539 -2.20 -21.11 33.67
CA LEU A 539 -3.60 -20.65 33.74
C LEU A 539 -4.06 -20.68 35.20
N ALA A 540 -4.79 -19.66 35.62
CA ALA A 540 -5.41 -19.56 36.93
C ALA A 540 -6.93 -19.42 36.84
N PHE A 541 -7.60 -20.07 37.78
CA PHE A 541 -9.04 -20.01 38.00
C PHE A 541 -9.31 -19.37 39.35
N SER A 542 -9.70 -18.10 39.35
CA SER A 542 -9.85 -17.31 40.58
C SER A 542 -11.32 -17.01 40.85
N THR A 543 -11.71 -17.12 42.12
CA THR A 543 -13.08 -16.94 42.58
C THR A 543 -13.09 -16.00 43.78
N TYR A 544 -14.03 -15.05 43.83
CA TYR A 544 -14.22 -14.16 44.98
C TYR A 544 -15.57 -14.41 45.64
N ASN A 545 -15.53 -14.88 46.89
CA ASN A 545 -16.65 -15.46 47.64
C ASN A 545 -17.27 -16.69 46.96
N GLY A 546 -18.02 -17.50 47.71
CA GLY A 546 -18.79 -18.60 47.15
C GLY A 546 -17.92 -19.73 46.60
N ARG A 547 -18.39 -20.37 45.53
CA ARG A 547 -17.72 -21.50 44.86
C ARG A 547 -18.03 -21.54 43.37
N ALA A 548 -17.03 -21.88 42.56
CA ALA A 548 -17.18 -22.16 41.14
C ALA A 548 -16.60 -23.53 40.78
N THR A 549 -17.13 -24.17 39.75
CA THR A 549 -16.55 -25.38 39.14
C THR A 549 -16.17 -25.05 37.71
N TRP A 550 -14.95 -25.38 37.33
CA TRP A 550 -14.34 -25.11 36.04
C TRP A 550 -14.15 -26.41 35.28
N ASP A 551 -14.43 -26.37 33.98
CA ASP A 551 -14.20 -27.47 33.06
C ASP A 551 -13.40 -26.93 31.87
N TYR A 552 -13.29 -27.71 30.81
CA TYR A 552 -12.20 -27.59 29.87
C TYR A 552 -11.96 -26.18 29.38
N ALA A 553 -10.68 -25.84 29.33
CA ALA A 553 -10.19 -24.51 29.00
C ALA A 553 -9.14 -24.61 27.91
N GLY A 554 -9.01 -23.56 27.10
CA GLY A 554 -8.08 -23.53 25.99
C GLY A 554 -8.31 -22.36 25.07
N GLN A 555 -8.11 -22.58 23.77
CA GLN A 555 -8.32 -21.56 22.74
C GLN A 555 -9.12 -22.08 21.56
N SER A 556 -9.80 -21.16 20.88
CA SER A 556 -10.62 -21.47 19.71
C SER A 556 -10.76 -20.25 18.80
N ASN A 557 -11.58 -20.40 17.76
CA ASN A 557 -11.96 -19.34 16.83
C ASN A 557 -13.46 -19.01 16.98
N PRO A 558 -13.87 -17.72 16.93
CA PRO A 558 -15.29 -17.32 16.89
C PRO A 558 -16.09 -17.76 15.64
N THR A 559 -15.51 -18.42 14.63
CA THR A 559 -16.26 -18.87 13.44
C THR A 559 -16.68 -20.35 13.48
N LEU A 560 -17.46 -20.76 14.48
CA LEU A 560 -18.38 -21.91 14.37
C LEU A 560 -19.65 -21.67 15.20
N THR A 561 -20.53 -20.79 14.71
CA THR A 561 -21.97 -20.91 14.97
C THR A 561 -22.71 -20.96 13.64
N ALA A 562 -22.74 -22.15 13.04
CA ALA A 562 -23.71 -22.49 12.01
C ALA A 562 -24.38 -23.81 12.39
N SER A 563 -25.65 -23.67 12.77
CA SER A 563 -26.74 -24.64 12.79
C SER A 563 -26.46 -26.03 12.24
N ALA A 564 -26.87 -27.03 13.01
CA ALA A 564 -27.12 -28.38 12.52
C ALA A 564 -28.11 -28.36 11.33
N SER A 565 -27.70 -28.86 10.16
CA SER A 565 -28.48 -29.82 9.36
C SER A 565 -27.74 -30.28 8.09
N SER A 566 -27.73 -31.60 7.92
CA SER A 566 -27.67 -32.40 6.67
C SER A 566 -26.54 -32.17 5.66
N ALA A 567 -25.80 -33.27 5.43
CA ALA A 567 -24.89 -33.50 4.31
C ALA A 567 -25.56 -33.33 2.93
N PRO A 568 -24.81 -32.92 1.88
CA PRO A 568 -25.24 -33.09 0.51
C PRO A 568 -24.60 -34.32 -0.16
N ALA A 569 -25.42 -35.09 -0.86
CA ALA A 569 -25.02 -36.13 -1.80
C ALA A 569 -24.45 -35.50 -3.11
N PRO A 570 -23.67 -36.25 -3.92
CA PRO A 570 -22.98 -35.71 -5.10
C PRO A 570 -23.85 -35.80 -6.36
N VAL A 571 -23.76 -34.82 -7.28
CA VAL A 571 -24.08 -35.04 -8.70
C VAL A 571 -23.43 -34.03 -9.64
N SER A 572 -23.10 -34.54 -10.83
CA SER A 572 -22.37 -33.96 -11.96
C SER A 572 -23.23 -33.15 -12.97
N ASN A 573 -22.55 -32.27 -13.73
CA ASN A 573 -22.79 -31.72 -15.09
C ASN A 573 -24.21 -31.67 -15.73
N PHE A 574 -24.67 -30.46 -16.14
CA PHE A 574 -24.90 -29.97 -17.53
C PHE A 574 -25.84 -28.72 -17.59
N MET A 575 -25.38 -27.68 -18.31
CA MET A 575 -26.07 -26.66 -19.15
C MET A 575 -27.36 -25.89 -18.72
N ALA A 576 -27.19 -24.55 -18.70
CA ALA A 576 -28.03 -23.46 -19.23
C ALA A 576 -29.38 -23.04 -18.57
N GLN A 577 -29.55 -21.70 -18.56
CA GLN A 577 -30.72 -20.81 -18.31
C GLN A 577 -31.04 -20.30 -16.88
N THR A 578 -30.63 -19.04 -16.68
CA THR A 578 -31.27 -17.93 -15.94
C THR A 578 -32.29 -18.23 -14.84
N SER A 579 -31.85 -18.02 -13.59
CA SER A 579 -32.67 -17.48 -12.51
C SER A 579 -31.75 -16.84 -11.48
N VAL A 580 -31.98 -15.54 -11.20
CA VAL A 580 -31.23 -14.75 -10.22
C VAL A 580 -31.59 -15.26 -8.83
N VAL A 581 -30.65 -15.95 -8.19
CA VAL A 581 -30.67 -16.25 -6.75
C VAL A 581 -29.54 -15.42 -6.14
N ALA A 582 -29.91 -14.53 -5.22
CA ALA A 582 -28.98 -13.69 -4.49
C ALA A 582 -27.98 -14.57 -3.72
N THR A 583 -26.71 -14.49 -4.10
CA THR A 583 -25.59 -15.01 -3.32
C THR A 583 -25.47 -14.21 -2.02
N PRO A 584 -25.01 -14.80 -0.90
CA PRO A 584 -24.54 -14.00 0.22
C PRO A 584 -23.31 -13.23 -0.28
N VAL A 585 -23.44 -11.92 -0.33
CA VAL A 585 -22.40 -11.02 -0.82
C VAL A 585 -21.24 -11.08 0.16
N THR A 586 -20.09 -11.54 -0.31
CA THR A 586 -18.81 -11.35 0.37
C THR A 586 -18.63 -9.84 0.62
N SER A 587 -18.50 -9.45 1.88
CA SER A 587 -18.31 -8.04 2.25
C SER A 587 -17.07 -7.50 1.54
N GLN A 588 -17.25 -6.56 0.59
CA GLN A 588 -16.09 -5.88 0.03
C GLN A 588 -15.39 -5.08 1.14
N PRO A 589 -14.05 -4.96 1.11
CA PRO A 589 -13.35 -4.06 2.02
C PRO A 589 -13.88 -2.64 1.82
N VAL A 590 -14.23 -1.98 2.93
CA VAL A 590 -14.73 -0.61 2.93
C VAL A 590 -13.60 0.33 2.55
N CYS A 591 -13.69 0.93 1.37
CA CYS A 591 -12.71 1.90 0.89
C CYS A 591 -13.35 3.29 0.90
N VAL A 592 -12.79 4.22 1.68
CA VAL A 592 -13.14 5.64 1.60
C VAL A 592 -12.70 6.14 0.24
N ALA A 593 -13.67 6.48 -0.61
CA ALA A 593 -13.44 6.87 -2.00
C ALA A 593 -13.39 8.39 -2.20
N SER A 594 -13.93 9.16 -1.25
CA SER A 594 -13.91 10.63 -1.29
C SER A 594 -14.12 11.24 0.08
N VAL A 595 -13.42 12.35 0.35
CA VAL A 595 -13.71 13.26 1.47
C VAL A 595 -13.83 14.66 0.89
N THR A 596 -14.97 15.32 1.09
CA THR A 596 -15.25 16.63 0.48
C THR A 596 -15.83 17.58 1.51
N ALA A 597 -15.14 18.70 1.75
CA ALA A 597 -15.67 19.78 2.56
C ALA A 597 -16.65 20.63 1.74
N THR A 598 -17.81 20.91 2.31
CA THR A 598 -18.88 21.73 1.73
C THR A 598 -19.36 22.75 2.76
N ALA A 599 -20.20 23.71 2.35
CA ALA A 599 -20.85 24.63 3.28
C ALA A 599 -21.75 23.93 4.31
N ALA A 600 -22.18 22.69 4.04
CA ALA A 600 -22.98 21.87 4.94
C ALA A 600 -22.14 20.99 5.89
N GLY A 601 -20.80 21.02 5.78
CA GLY A 601 -19.88 20.19 6.56
C GLY A 601 -19.02 19.26 5.69
N VAL A 602 -18.44 18.21 6.29
CA VAL A 602 -17.51 17.28 5.63
C VAL A 602 -18.27 16.03 5.21
N THR A 603 -18.33 15.76 3.90
CA THR A 603 -18.97 14.57 3.33
C THR A 603 -17.94 13.48 3.07
N ILE A 604 -18.18 12.29 3.62
CA ILE A 604 -17.37 11.09 3.44
C ILE A 604 -18.15 10.13 2.53
N GLY A 605 -17.52 9.66 1.46
CA GLY A 605 -18.09 8.66 0.53
C GLY A 605 -17.23 7.40 0.48
N TRP A 606 -17.86 6.22 0.47
CA TRP A 606 -17.18 4.92 0.46
C TRP A 606 -17.86 3.90 -0.46
N THR A 607 -17.13 2.83 -0.78
CA THR A 607 -17.68 1.63 -1.46
C THR A 607 -18.55 0.83 -0.48
N SER A 608 -19.78 0.50 -0.87
CA SER A 608 -20.73 -0.19 0.01
C SER A 608 -21.31 -1.45 -0.62
N THR A 609 -21.86 -2.33 0.22
CA THR A 609 -22.67 -3.48 -0.21
C THR A 609 -24.14 -3.15 0.02
N PRO A 610 -25.02 -3.24 -1.00
CA PRO A 610 -26.45 -3.02 -0.80
C PRO A 610 -27.01 -3.90 0.32
N GLY A 611 -27.75 -3.30 1.25
CA GLY A 611 -28.33 -3.96 2.43
C GLY A 611 -27.42 -4.01 3.66
N ALA A 612 -26.12 -3.74 3.53
CA ALA A 612 -25.20 -3.71 4.68
C ALA A 612 -25.34 -2.41 5.49
N LEU A 613 -25.08 -2.52 6.79
CA LEU A 613 -25.10 -1.40 7.73
C LEU A 613 -23.70 -0.83 7.93
N TYR A 614 -23.62 0.50 7.96
CA TYR A 614 -22.38 1.25 8.16
C TYR A 614 -22.52 2.30 9.25
N ARG A 615 -21.42 2.70 9.89
CA ARG A 615 -21.35 3.85 10.79
C ARG A 615 -20.09 4.66 10.54
N ILE A 616 -20.18 5.98 10.65
CA ILE A 616 -19.04 6.88 10.70
C ILE A 616 -18.67 7.11 12.15
N ALA A 617 -17.39 6.93 12.47
CA ALA A 617 -16.82 7.33 13.76
C ALA A 617 -15.68 8.33 13.55
N CYS A 618 -15.39 9.15 14.56
CA CYS A 618 -14.34 10.15 14.51
C CYS A 618 -13.43 10.17 15.74
N LYS A 619 -12.26 10.79 15.57
CA LYS A 619 -11.34 11.26 16.62
C LYS A 619 -10.99 12.72 16.39
N HIS A 620 -10.61 13.44 17.44
CA HIS A 620 -10.13 14.83 17.32
C HIS A 620 -8.60 14.91 17.31
N SER A 621 -7.92 13.85 17.76
CA SER A 621 -6.49 13.63 17.65
C SER A 621 -6.20 12.17 17.30
N LEU A 622 -5.13 11.90 16.56
CA LEU A 622 -4.67 10.52 16.31
C LEU A 622 -4.23 9.82 17.60
N LEU A 623 -3.90 10.58 18.65
CA LEU A 623 -3.52 10.06 19.97
C LEU A 623 -4.71 9.69 20.87
N ASP A 624 -5.94 10.04 20.48
CA ASP A 624 -7.13 9.69 21.27
C ASP A 624 -7.25 8.16 21.36
N ALA A 625 -7.48 7.61 22.55
CA ALA A 625 -7.55 6.15 22.73
C ALA A 625 -8.76 5.53 22.01
N THR A 626 -9.88 6.26 21.92
CA THR A 626 -11.17 5.73 21.47
C THR A 626 -11.70 6.50 20.26
N TRP A 627 -12.37 5.80 19.36
CA TRP A 627 -13.17 6.40 18.29
C TRP A 627 -14.60 6.61 18.78
N THR A 628 -15.17 7.79 18.53
CA THR A 628 -16.55 8.11 18.90
C THR A 628 -17.46 7.98 17.69
N ASP A 629 -18.54 7.22 17.80
CA ASP A 629 -19.56 7.13 16.74
C ASP A 629 -20.17 8.53 16.52
N LEU A 630 -20.18 8.95 15.25
CA LEU A 630 -20.60 10.28 14.82
C LEU A 630 -21.91 10.24 14.03
N SER A 631 -22.15 9.16 13.28
CA SER A 631 -23.40 8.93 12.56
C SER A 631 -24.28 7.88 13.24
N PRO A 632 -25.61 7.91 13.01
CA PRO A 632 -26.45 6.73 13.21
C PRO A 632 -26.06 5.60 12.24
N ALA A 633 -26.68 4.43 12.37
CA ALA A 633 -26.50 3.33 11.42
C ALA A 633 -27.05 3.71 10.03
N ILE A 634 -26.26 3.43 8.98
CA ILE A 634 -26.52 3.81 7.59
C ILE A 634 -26.71 2.53 6.80
N THR A 635 -27.94 2.27 6.33
CA THR A 635 -28.20 1.14 5.42
C THR A 635 -27.82 1.55 4.01
N ALA A 636 -26.84 0.86 3.41
CA ALA A 636 -26.47 1.13 2.03
C ALA A 636 -27.54 0.62 1.06
N THR A 637 -27.95 1.46 0.12
CA THR A 637 -28.94 1.08 -0.92
C THR A 637 -28.29 0.72 -2.25
N GLY A 638 -26.97 0.93 -2.39
CA GLY A 638 -26.21 0.72 -3.61
C GLY A 638 -24.77 0.31 -3.33
N ASN A 639 -23.95 0.33 -4.38
CA ASN A 639 -22.52 -0.01 -4.30
C ASN A 639 -21.63 1.15 -3.81
N ARG A 640 -22.23 2.32 -3.54
CA ARG A 640 -21.62 3.48 -2.90
C ARG A 640 -22.56 4.06 -1.87
N ALA A 641 -22.02 4.51 -0.75
CA ALA A 641 -22.74 5.24 0.29
C ALA A 641 -21.94 6.48 0.68
N SER A 642 -22.63 7.47 1.24
CA SER A 642 -22.00 8.68 1.76
C SER A 642 -22.75 9.21 2.98
N TRP A 643 -22.04 9.98 3.80
CA TRP A 643 -22.60 10.66 4.98
C TRP A 643 -21.86 11.97 5.23
N THR A 644 -22.57 12.98 5.75
CA THR A 644 -22.02 14.32 5.99
C THR A 644 -21.98 14.63 7.48
N ASP A 645 -20.77 14.91 7.98
CA ASP A 645 -20.54 15.47 9.31
C ASP A 645 -20.87 16.97 9.28
N PRO A 646 -21.90 17.44 10.02
CA PRO A 646 -22.16 18.87 10.19
C PRO A 646 -21.13 19.45 11.17
N VAL A 647 -19.92 19.70 10.68
CA VAL A 647 -18.82 20.23 11.50
C VAL A 647 -19.22 21.59 12.08
N THR A 648 -19.19 21.70 13.41
CA THR A 648 -19.40 22.98 14.12
C THR A 648 -18.10 23.80 14.13
N SER A 649 -18.20 25.13 14.14
CA SER A 649 -17.05 26.05 14.15
C SER A 649 -16.07 25.90 15.33
N ALA A 650 -16.40 25.08 16.33
CA ALA A 650 -15.53 24.78 17.47
C ALA A 650 -14.51 23.64 17.20
N VAL A 651 -14.65 22.92 16.09
CA VAL A 651 -13.82 21.76 15.77
C VAL A 651 -12.82 22.14 14.68
N THR A 652 -11.54 22.23 15.04
CA THR A 652 -10.46 22.62 14.11
C THR A 652 -9.90 21.46 13.29
N GLN A 653 -10.06 20.22 13.75
CA GLN A 653 -9.62 19.02 13.04
C GLN A 653 -10.41 17.78 13.49
N ARG A 654 -10.60 16.80 12.59
CA ARG A 654 -11.17 15.48 12.85
C ARG A 654 -10.57 14.43 11.93
N PHE A 655 -10.43 13.22 12.46
CA PHE A 655 -10.10 11.99 11.72
C PHE A 655 -11.34 11.12 11.64
N TYR A 656 -11.58 10.44 10.52
CA TYR A 656 -12.80 9.66 10.27
C TYR A 656 -12.46 8.19 9.98
N THR A 657 -13.37 7.29 10.37
CA THR A 657 -13.36 5.89 9.96
C THR A 657 -14.77 5.44 9.61
N VAL A 658 -14.89 4.52 8.64
CA VAL A 658 -16.16 3.89 8.25
C VAL A 658 -16.15 2.46 8.76
N ARG A 659 -17.08 2.13 9.65
CA ARG A 659 -17.22 0.80 10.24
C ARG A 659 -18.38 0.05 9.60
N VAL A 660 -18.21 -1.24 9.37
CA VAL A 660 -19.33 -2.14 9.06
C VAL A 660 -20.01 -2.47 10.38
N GLY A 661 -21.33 -2.24 10.47
CA GLY A 661 -22.11 -2.63 11.64
C GLY A 661 -22.48 -4.11 11.57
N ASN A 662 -22.35 -4.81 12.69
CA ASN A 662 -23.02 -6.11 12.91
C ASN A 662 -24.52 -5.89 13.15
#